data_AF-A0A813UTE4-F1
#
_entry.id   AF-A0A813UTE4-F1
#
_cell.length_a   1.000
_cell.length_b   1.000
_cell.length_c   1.000
_cell.angle_alpha   90.00
_cell.angle_beta   90.00
_cell.angle_gamma   90.00
#
_symmetry.space_group_name_H-M   'P 1'
#
loop_
_entity.id
_entity.type
_entity.pdbx_description
1 polymer ?
#
loop_
_entity_poly.entity_id
_entity_poly.type
_entity_poly.pdbx_seq_one_letter_code
_entity_poly.pdbx_strand_id
1 'polypeptide(L)'
;MRYRFGRVFLYIIGLAFLIFIIPFLMSKLDSGTSRSTDEENKVDYSDSNKANPESSNIRSPTKSNSLQPIMSDSLGNYEPKDRQIQSGPGEGGTPVIVSAAEEQEAQRTITRYGFNMVASDKISLDRQIKDTRLEECKHWIYPDVKHLPTASVILVFFDEGWSVLLRTVHSVINTSPKELLKDIILIDDGSSDPALLAPLEKYIKRWNGLVKLYRTGKRIGLIAARTLGAEKSTGDVIVVLDAHCECVVNWLPPLLTRIAINRKALAVPIVDGIEWKTLEHMNIYGSSIFRGIWEWGFLYKETEVPERELNKRKHSSEPYWSPTHAGGLLAIDRQWFFELGAYDPGIKVWGAEQYELSFKVWQCGGVVEWVPCSHVAHAYRGPRSHSVHVPDASPHQTSINHMRLAEVWMDEFTEYYYIREPAIRKLDIGDISERKQLRNKLQCKPFKWFMENIAYDVLQKFPPPPKNIVWGECKNAQHSVCLNDRGASFGQPIGVSGCYRQQVWRLNEDGEISSGEHCFISDHDIVKKKFCLDHHGRWNPVGEWQYDKSTKQIRSNKEHLCMETNGNDLKLSECNEKKESQKWMTTLAGSISKNVEGFINFINKSPTAFHCVDNVKTILTSTGFKELRENEQWNIEPLGKYFVIKNGSCIAAFAVGGKYTNGNGFALAATHTDSPHLRVKPVSKREESGYLQVNVECYGGGIWHTWFDRDLTLAGRVFFRKQNGKIKQHLVHINRPILRIPTIAIHLKRDTNEKLEINKQDHLQAVLSLKTEEELNKSTKEKETTSDTNKKLTDESKKHHSQLLELLANECNCQADDIINFDLMLADTQPSCVGGLKNEFIYSGRLDNQMSAYCAIQGLVNTLDTLPDETFIRGALLYDNEEIGSESAQGAMSEFTQHTLRRMTRAEYERSVSNSFLVSADMAHGVHPNYSSLHDRDHRPSLLNGGVVVKTNCCNRYATTAFTATLIKEIARLSNVPLQEFCMRNDMPCGTTVGPILASRLGMYTVDVGAPQLSMHSIREMTSTQALEHYLVFFNGFYKNFKQVYDSIEH
;
A
#
# COMPACT_ATOMS: atom_id res chain seq x y z
N MET A 1 25.87 -29.27 6.11
CA MET A 1 26.20 -30.69 5.91
C MET A 1 25.24 -31.25 4.84
N ARG A 2 25.62 -31.19 3.55
CA ARG A 2 25.07 -31.92 2.38
C ARG A 2 25.64 -31.28 1.09
N TYR A 3 26.88 -31.63 0.78
CA TYR A 3 27.50 -31.53 -0.56
C TYR A 3 28.52 -32.68 -0.67
N ARG A 4 28.02 -33.91 -0.57
CA ARG A 4 28.73 -35.14 -0.92
C ARG A 4 27.66 -36.14 -1.31
N PHE A 5 27.43 -36.28 -2.62
CA PHE A 5 26.93 -37.46 -3.37
C PHE A 5 26.32 -36.96 -4.68
N GLY A 6 27.17 -36.84 -5.70
CA GLY A 6 26.76 -36.43 -7.05
C GLY A 6 27.86 -36.59 -8.10
N ARG A 7 28.80 -37.53 -7.89
CA ARG A 7 29.94 -37.75 -8.80
C ARG A 7 30.21 -39.22 -9.15
N VAL A 8 29.27 -40.14 -8.89
CA VAL A 8 29.43 -41.58 -9.20
C VAL A 8 28.27 -42.17 -10.04
N PHE A 9 27.20 -41.42 -10.36
CA PHE A 9 26.04 -41.98 -11.08
C PHE A 9 26.01 -41.73 -12.61
N LEU A 10 27.06 -41.13 -13.17
CA LEU A 10 27.14 -40.77 -14.60
C LEU A 10 27.95 -41.75 -15.46
N TYR A 11 28.39 -42.89 -14.91
CA TYR A 11 29.17 -43.90 -15.64
C TYR A 11 28.46 -45.26 -15.87
N ILE A 12 27.18 -45.42 -15.51
CA ILE A 12 26.46 -46.72 -15.65
C ILE A 12 25.18 -46.64 -16.52
N ILE A 13 24.72 -45.46 -16.95
CA ILE A 13 23.59 -45.32 -17.89
C ILE A 13 24.09 -44.84 -19.27
N GLY A 14 25.22 -45.42 -19.71
CA GLY A 14 25.84 -45.15 -21.01
C GLY A 14 25.86 -46.36 -21.96
N LEU A 15 25.14 -47.45 -21.65
CA LEU A 15 25.33 -48.73 -22.35
C LEU A 15 24.03 -49.52 -22.65
N ALA A 16 22.86 -48.88 -22.63
CA ALA A 16 21.59 -49.59 -22.89
C ALA A 16 20.60 -48.90 -23.86
N PHE A 17 21.04 -47.93 -24.67
CA PHE A 17 20.18 -47.29 -25.68
C PHE A 17 20.89 -47.12 -27.04
N LEU A 18 21.59 -48.18 -27.48
CA LEU A 18 22.33 -48.21 -28.76
C LEU A 18 21.97 -49.44 -29.62
N ILE A 19 20.70 -49.90 -29.60
CA ILE A 19 20.27 -51.08 -30.37
C ILE A 19 18.95 -50.93 -31.17
N PHE A 20 18.21 -49.83 -31.07
CA PHE A 20 16.99 -49.71 -31.91
C PHE A 20 16.92 -48.39 -32.67
N ILE A 21 16.81 -48.55 -34.00
CA ILE A 21 16.45 -47.56 -35.04
C ILE A 21 17.64 -46.91 -35.77
N ILE A 22 18.46 -47.76 -36.39
CA ILE A 22 18.95 -47.59 -37.77
C ILE A 22 18.47 -48.87 -38.47
N PRO A 23 17.43 -48.82 -39.33
CA PRO A 23 17.64 -48.36 -40.70
C PRO A 23 16.39 -47.79 -41.40
N PHE A 24 16.47 -46.59 -41.99
CA PHE A 24 15.85 -46.35 -43.29
C PHE A 24 16.38 -45.05 -43.90
N LEU A 25 17.45 -45.17 -44.67
CA LEU A 25 17.88 -44.14 -45.61
C LEU A 25 18.08 -44.83 -46.96
N MET A 26 17.36 -44.29 -47.95
CA MET A 26 17.42 -44.51 -49.40
C MET A 26 16.77 -45.77 -49.99
N SER A 27 15.61 -45.57 -50.64
CA SER A 27 15.50 -45.80 -52.09
C SER A 27 14.16 -45.26 -52.67
N LYS A 28 14.26 -44.80 -53.92
CA LYS A 28 13.23 -44.57 -54.95
C LYS A 28 12.67 -43.16 -55.18
N LEU A 29 13.22 -42.63 -56.27
CA LEU A 29 12.77 -41.66 -57.25
C LEU A 29 11.34 -41.83 -57.80
N ASP A 30 10.85 -40.68 -58.28
CA ASP A 30 9.98 -40.39 -59.44
C ASP A 30 8.55 -40.91 -59.51
N SER A 31 7.59 -39.98 -59.60
CA SER A 31 6.96 -39.55 -60.88
C SER A 31 5.68 -38.72 -60.68
N GLY A 32 5.45 -37.73 -61.57
CA GLY A 32 4.08 -37.47 -62.07
C GLY A 32 3.31 -36.23 -61.59
N THR A 33 3.70 -35.07 -62.12
CA THR A 33 2.92 -33.89 -62.58
C THR A 33 1.38 -33.74 -62.44
N SER A 34 1.03 -32.43 -62.31
CA SER A 34 -0.17 -31.67 -62.74
C SER A 34 -1.23 -31.41 -61.64
N ARG A 35 -1.86 -30.23 -61.48
CA ARG A 35 -1.97 -28.99 -62.27
C ARG A 35 -2.62 -27.90 -61.35
N SER A 36 -2.11 -26.66 -61.34
CA SER A 36 -2.80 -25.38 -61.66
C SER A 36 -4.04 -24.99 -60.83
N THR A 37 -4.29 -23.75 -60.38
CA THR A 37 -3.77 -22.39 -60.65
C THR A 37 -4.60 -21.43 -59.77
N ASP A 38 -3.97 -20.46 -59.11
CA ASP A 38 -4.10 -19.00 -59.35
C ASP A 38 -5.25 -18.35 -58.53
N GLU A 39 -5.28 -17.07 -58.15
CA GLU A 39 -4.68 -15.86 -58.69
C GLU A 39 -4.38 -14.83 -57.58
N GLU A 40 -3.31 -14.05 -57.74
CA GLU A 40 -3.38 -12.59 -57.60
C GLU A 40 -2.40 -11.91 -58.59
N ASN A 41 -2.99 -11.28 -59.61
CA ASN A 41 -2.43 -10.32 -60.57
C ASN A 41 -2.52 -8.91 -59.92
N LYS A 42 -1.74 -7.85 -60.18
CA LYS A 42 -0.76 -7.50 -61.24
C LYS A 42 -0.16 -6.11 -60.92
N VAL A 43 1.13 -5.93 -61.26
CA VAL A 43 1.73 -4.83 -62.08
C VAL A 43 1.65 -3.38 -61.58
N ASP A 44 2.62 -2.49 -61.77
CA ASP A 44 4.04 -2.45 -62.22
C ASP A 44 4.36 -0.93 -62.31
N TYR A 45 5.63 -0.54 -62.25
CA TYR A 45 6.26 0.27 -63.30
C TYR A 45 7.74 0.53 -62.98
N SER A 46 8.53 0.16 -63.99
CA SER A 46 9.95 0.30 -64.21
C SER A 46 10.48 1.74 -64.25
N ASP A 47 11.78 1.89 -64.01
CA ASP A 47 12.82 2.12 -65.05
C ASP A 47 14.10 2.68 -64.39
N SER A 48 15.17 1.88 -64.31
CA SER A 48 16.22 1.62 -65.32
C SER A 48 17.32 2.70 -65.37
N ASN A 49 18.54 2.31 -65.00
CA ASN A 49 19.70 2.35 -65.90
C ASN A 49 20.94 1.71 -65.26
N LYS A 50 21.56 0.80 -66.03
CA LYS A 50 22.81 0.08 -65.75
C LYS A 50 24.00 0.87 -66.30
N ALA A 51 25.16 0.78 -65.64
CA ALA A 51 26.47 0.55 -66.27
C ALA A 51 27.53 0.21 -65.21
N ASN A 52 28.46 -0.67 -65.57
CA ASN A 52 29.53 -1.26 -64.78
C ASN A 52 30.91 -0.73 -65.30
N PRO A 53 32.07 -1.27 -64.92
CA PRO A 53 33.00 -0.89 -63.84
C PRO A 53 34.34 -0.26 -64.34
N GLU A 54 35.15 0.36 -63.47
CA GLU A 54 36.64 0.19 -63.40
C GLU A 54 37.39 1.18 -62.48
N SER A 55 38.21 0.58 -61.61
CA SER A 55 39.54 0.94 -61.10
C SER A 55 39.98 2.35 -60.62
N SER A 56 40.61 2.30 -59.44
CA SER A 56 41.84 2.98 -59.00
C SER A 56 41.76 4.09 -57.94
N ASN A 57 42.65 3.91 -56.95
CA ASN A 57 43.25 4.88 -56.04
C ASN A 57 42.53 5.24 -54.73
N ILE A 58 42.94 4.50 -53.69
CA ILE A 58 43.45 4.98 -52.39
C ILE A 58 42.93 6.38 -52.00
N ARG A 59 41.88 6.42 -51.16
CA ARG A 59 41.58 7.55 -50.30
C ARG A 59 41.40 7.06 -48.87
N SER A 60 42.20 7.64 -47.99
CA SER A 60 42.09 7.63 -46.52
C SER A 60 40.63 7.69 -46.03
N PRO A 61 40.25 6.99 -44.94
CA PRO A 61 38.90 7.08 -44.41
C PRO A 61 38.66 8.50 -43.90
N THR A 62 37.74 9.19 -44.56
CA THR A 62 37.17 10.46 -44.12
C THR A 62 36.62 10.34 -42.70
N LYS A 63 37.02 11.29 -41.84
CA LYS A 63 36.46 11.53 -40.50
C LYS A 63 34.93 11.54 -40.55
N SER A 64 34.31 10.47 -40.08
CA SER A 64 32.87 10.41 -39.83
C SER A 64 32.60 10.96 -38.42
N ASN A 65 31.82 12.03 -38.31
CA ASN A 65 31.31 12.62 -37.05
C ASN A 65 30.23 11.74 -36.37
N SER A 66 30.26 10.43 -36.59
CA SER A 66 29.26 9.47 -36.10
C SER A 66 29.58 9.04 -34.66
N LEU A 67 28.64 9.22 -33.73
CA LEU A 67 28.69 8.64 -32.38
C LEU A 67 28.39 7.13 -32.36
N GLN A 68 27.94 6.55 -33.47
CA GLN A 68 27.65 5.12 -33.55
C GLN A 68 28.95 4.30 -33.69
N PRO A 69 29.13 3.22 -32.90
CA PRO A 69 30.26 2.32 -33.06
C PRO A 69 30.17 1.56 -34.38
N ILE A 70 31.33 1.21 -34.94
CA ILE A 70 31.44 0.56 -36.25
C ILE A 70 32.15 -0.78 -36.07
N MET A 71 31.56 -1.86 -36.59
CA MET A 71 32.21 -3.17 -36.64
C MET A 71 33.31 -3.15 -37.70
N SER A 72 34.51 -3.62 -37.35
CA SER A 72 35.69 -3.65 -38.24
C SER A 72 36.24 -5.06 -38.39
N ASP A 73 36.88 -5.35 -39.53
CA ASP A 73 37.66 -6.59 -39.70
C ASP A 73 39.01 -6.56 -38.93
N SER A 74 39.35 -5.42 -38.31
CA SER A 74 40.55 -5.22 -37.51
C SER A 74 40.21 -5.05 -36.02
N LEU A 75 41.22 -5.21 -35.15
CA LEU A 75 41.05 -4.99 -33.71
C LEU A 75 40.54 -3.57 -33.40
N GLY A 76 39.64 -3.51 -32.43
CA GLY A 76 39.00 -2.30 -31.95
C GLY A 76 40.00 -1.27 -31.40
N ASN A 77 39.64 0.01 -31.47
CA ASN A 77 40.50 1.12 -31.09
C ASN A 77 40.76 1.25 -29.58
N TYR A 78 40.03 0.51 -28.74
CA TYR A 78 40.23 0.42 -27.29
C TYR A 78 40.72 -0.95 -26.82
N GLU A 79 41.05 -1.87 -27.73
CA GLU A 79 41.67 -3.14 -27.35
C GLU A 79 43.14 -2.93 -26.92
N PRO A 80 43.60 -3.62 -25.86
CA PRO A 80 44.96 -3.47 -25.37
C PRO A 80 45.97 -3.99 -26.40
N LYS A 81 46.96 -3.17 -26.77
CA LYS A 81 47.93 -3.48 -27.83
C LYS A 81 48.93 -4.58 -27.45
N ASP A 82 49.35 -4.63 -26.18
CA ASP A 82 50.28 -5.63 -25.64
C ASP A 82 49.88 -5.99 -24.20
N ARG A 83 49.23 -7.14 -24.02
CA ARG A 83 48.85 -7.64 -22.68
C ARG A 83 49.98 -8.50 -22.14
N GLN A 84 50.75 -7.97 -21.18
CA GLN A 84 51.80 -8.75 -20.52
C GLN A 84 51.17 -9.91 -19.72
N ILE A 85 51.59 -11.13 -20.01
CA ILE A 85 51.20 -12.33 -19.26
C ILE A 85 51.91 -12.28 -17.92
N GLN A 86 51.15 -12.08 -16.85
CA GLN A 86 51.65 -12.17 -15.49
C GLN A 86 51.54 -13.61 -15.00
N SER A 87 52.30 -13.96 -13.97
CA SER A 87 52.21 -15.26 -13.30
C SER A 87 52.09 -15.07 -11.80
N GLY A 88 51.26 -15.89 -11.15
CA GLY A 88 51.00 -15.80 -9.73
C GLY A 88 49.68 -16.48 -9.34
N PRO A 89 49.39 -16.59 -8.03
CA PRO A 89 48.14 -17.16 -7.55
C PRO A 89 46.92 -16.38 -8.08
N GLY A 90 45.99 -17.07 -8.73
CA GLY A 90 44.73 -16.51 -9.21
C GLY A 90 44.83 -15.64 -10.47
N GLU A 91 46.01 -15.55 -11.07
CA GLU A 91 46.23 -14.86 -12.34
C GLU A 91 45.47 -15.56 -13.48
N GLY A 92 44.97 -14.77 -14.43
CA GLY A 92 44.04 -15.24 -15.46
C GLY A 92 42.65 -15.61 -14.92
N GLY A 93 42.34 -15.29 -13.66
CA GLY A 93 41.09 -15.66 -13.01
C GLY A 93 41.02 -17.12 -12.56
N THR A 94 42.16 -17.80 -12.42
CA THR A 94 42.24 -19.21 -12.00
C THR A 94 41.88 -19.40 -10.51
N PRO A 95 41.40 -20.59 -10.09
CA PRO A 95 41.04 -20.85 -8.70
C PRO A 95 42.28 -20.90 -7.79
N VAL A 96 42.20 -20.26 -6.62
CA VAL A 96 43.22 -20.34 -5.56
C VAL A 96 42.76 -21.30 -4.47
N ILE A 97 43.48 -22.41 -4.33
CA ILE A 97 43.24 -23.43 -3.30
C ILE A 97 44.13 -23.15 -2.10
N VAL A 98 43.53 -22.94 -0.94
CA VAL A 98 44.25 -22.79 0.35
C VAL A 98 44.74 -24.14 0.85
N SER A 99 45.85 -24.15 1.60
CA SER A 99 46.40 -25.39 2.17
C SER A 99 45.52 -25.91 3.32
N ALA A 100 45.68 -27.18 3.68
CA ALA A 100 44.94 -27.78 4.80
C ALA A 100 45.19 -27.05 6.15
N ALA A 101 46.37 -26.46 6.34
CA ALA A 101 46.69 -25.67 7.52
C ALA A 101 45.93 -24.32 7.59
N GLU A 102 45.48 -23.82 6.44
CA GLU A 102 44.79 -22.52 6.31
C GLU A 102 43.27 -22.65 6.30
N GLU A 103 42.72 -23.86 6.15
CA GLU A 103 41.30 -24.10 5.96
C GLU A 103 40.43 -23.58 7.12
N GLN A 104 40.95 -23.66 8.36
CA GLN A 104 40.26 -23.13 9.53
C GLN A 104 40.12 -21.59 9.47
N GLU A 105 41.18 -20.90 9.06
CA GLU A 105 41.17 -19.44 8.94
C GLU A 105 40.36 -18.98 7.72
N ALA A 106 40.44 -19.72 6.61
CA ALA A 106 39.56 -19.53 5.47
C ALA A 106 38.08 -19.61 5.87
N GLN A 107 37.68 -20.61 6.66
CA GLN A 107 36.31 -20.73 7.13
C GLN A 107 35.89 -19.58 8.07
N ARG A 108 36.79 -19.11 8.94
CA ARG A 108 36.54 -17.93 9.79
C ARG A 108 36.33 -16.67 8.96
N THR A 109 37.19 -16.43 7.97
CA THR A 109 37.09 -15.25 7.09
C THR A 109 35.85 -15.30 6.20
N ILE A 110 35.48 -16.48 5.66
CA ILE A 110 34.20 -16.67 4.96
C ILE A 110 33.02 -16.31 5.87
N THR A 111 33.05 -16.81 7.11
CA THR A 111 31.98 -16.55 8.08
C THR A 111 31.84 -15.06 8.45
N ARG A 112 32.97 -14.32 8.43
CA ARG A 112 33.04 -12.88 8.75
C ARG A 112 32.75 -11.97 7.56
N TYR A 113 33.29 -12.24 6.37
CA TYR A 113 33.24 -11.36 5.19
C TYR A 113 32.30 -11.86 4.09
N GLY A 114 31.99 -13.16 4.09
CA GLY A 114 31.33 -13.84 2.97
C GLY A 114 32.31 -14.31 1.89
N PHE A 115 33.62 -14.11 2.08
CA PHE A 115 34.67 -14.48 1.13
C PHE A 115 35.84 -15.15 1.84
N ASN A 116 36.55 -16.02 1.12
CA ASN A 116 37.81 -16.57 1.59
C ASN A 116 38.93 -15.52 1.48
N MET A 117 39.11 -14.74 2.56
CA MET A 117 40.13 -13.69 2.57
C MET A 117 41.55 -14.28 2.53
N VAL A 118 41.78 -15.50 3.03
CA VAL A 118 43.09 -16.14 2.94
C VAL A 118 43.50 -16.41 1.49
N ALA A 119 42.54 -16.84 0.65
CA ALA A 119 42.77 -16.95 -0.79
C ALA A 119 42.93 -15.57 -1.43
N SER A 120 42.03 -14.63 -1.11
CA SER A 120 42.08 -13.27 -1.67
C SER A 120 43.39 -12.56 -1.36
N ASP A 121 43.93 -12.65 -0.15
CA ASP A 121 45.13 -11.93 0.26
C ASP A 121 46.42 -12.46 -0.44
N LYS A 122 46.37 -13.67 -1.01
CA LYS A 122 47.45 -14.23 -1.84
C LYS A 122 47.39 -13.78 -3.30
N ILE A 123 46.24 -13.28 -3.74
CA ILE A 123 46.00 -12.87 -5.12
C ILE A 123 46.41 -11.40 -5.27
N SER A 124 47.20 -11.12 -6.31
CA SER A 124 47.60 -9.76 -6.65
C SER A 124 46.40 -8.80 -6.71
N LEU A 125 46.59 -7.56 -6.24
CA LEU A 125 45.59 -6.50 -6.43
C LEU A 125 45.50 -6.09 -7.90
N ASP A 126 46.56 -6.33 -8.67
CA ASP A 126 46.67 -6.01 -10.09
C ASP A 126 46.44 -7.23 -11.00
N ARG A 127 45.89 -8.34 -10.45
CA ARG A 127 45.71 -9.57 -11.24
C ARG A 127 44.86 -9.30 -12.48
N GLN A 128 45.16 -10.01 -13.56
CA GLN A 128 44.34 -9.99 -14.75
C GLN A 128 43.34 -11.15 -14.72
N ILE A 129 42.10 -10.88 -15.12
CA ILE A 129 41.07 -11.91 -15.29
C ILE A 129 40.88 -12.29 -16.77
N LYS A 130 40.27 -13.45 -17.00
CA LYS A 130 40.01 -14.00 -18.33
C LYS A 130 39.12 -13.04 -19.13
N ASP A 131 39.38 -12.92 -20.43
CA ASP A 131 38.45 -12.24 -21.33
C ASP A 131 37.31 -13.20 -21.70
N THR A 132 36.12 -12.92 -21.18
CA THR A 132 34.89 -13.70 -21.33
C THR A 132 33.94 -13.12 -22.38
N ARG A 133 34.31 -11.98 -22.98
CA ARG A 133 33.52 -11.30 -24.00
C ARG A 133 33.42 -12.15 -25.28
N LEU A 134 32.39 -11.89 -26.07
CA LEU A 134 32.26 -12.44 -27.42
C LEU A 134 33.42 -11.95 -28.30
N GLU A 135 33.85 -12.77 -29.26
CA GLU A 135 34.97 -12.41 -30.15
C GLU A 135 34.67 -11.14 -30.97
N GLU A 136 33.42 -10.95 -31.38
CA GLU A 136 32.96 -9.72 -32.04
C GLU A 136 33.25 -8.46 -31.20
N CYS A 137 33.26 -8.56 -29.86
CA CYS A 137 33.48 -7.40 -29.01
C CYS A 137 34.86 -6.75 -29.18
N LYS A 138 35.85 -7.54 -29.61
CA LYS A 138 37.22 -7.08 -29.84
C LYS A 138 37.37 -6.30 -31.14
N HIS A 139 36.32 -6.23 -31.96
CA HIS A 139 36.35 -5.70 -33.32
C HIS A 139 35.53 -4.41 -33.48
N TRP A 140 34.92 -3.92 -32.39
CA TRP A 140 34.21 -2.64 -32.40
C TRP A 140 35.17 -1.45 -32.34
N ILE A 141 34.96 -0.53 -33.28
CA ILE A 141 35.55 0.81 -33.27
C ILE A 141 34.55 1.76 -32.60
N TYR A 142 34.87 2.18 -31.38
CA TYR A 142 34.08 3.15 -30.61
C TYR A 142 34.49 4.60 -30.96
N PRO A 143 33.64 5.60 -30.66
CA PRO A 143 33.99 6.99 -30.85
C PRO A 143 35.32 7.40 -30.20
N ASP A 144 35.99 8.37 -30.82
CA ASP A 144 37.19 9.01 -30.27
C ASP A 144 36.90 9.55 -28.86
N VAL A 145 37.89 9.43 -27.97
CA VAL A 145 37.81 9.82 -26.55
C VAL A 145 37.21 11.21 -26.32
N LYS A 146 37.47 12.17 -27.22
CA LYS A 146 36.92 13.54 -27.14
C LYS A 146 35.40 13.63 -27.33
N HIS A 147 34.77 12.56 -27.79
CA HIS A 147 33.32 12.47 -28.02
C HIS A 147 32.64 11.57 -26.99
N LEU A 148 33.38 10.96 -26.06
CA LEU A 148 32.83 10.16 -24.98
C LEU A 148 32.78 10.97 -23.67
N PRO A 149 31.72 10.80 -22.85
CA PRO A 149 31.63 11.43 -21.55
C PRO A 149 32.68 10.87 -20.59
N THR A 150 33.10 11.67 -19.60
CA THR A 150 33.96 11.19 -18.51
C THR A 150 33.15 10.47 -17.44
N ALA A 151 33.76 9.50 -16.75
CA ALA A 151 33.10 8.64 -15.78
C ALA A 151 33.65 8.80 -14.36
N SER A 152 32.77 8.94 -13.39
CA SER A 152 33.05 8.79 -11.96
C SER A 152 32.60 7.42 -11.48
N VAL A 153 33.51 6.59 -11.00
CA VAL A 153 33.19 5.24 -10.50
C VAL A 153 32.91 5.30 -9.00
N ILE A 154 31.70 4.93 -8.58
CA ILE A 154 31.25 4.97 -7.19
C ILE A 154 31.30 3.57 -6.60
N LEU A 155 32.08 3.39 -5.54
CA LEU A 155 32.18 2.15 -4.76
C LEU A 155 31.66 2.42 -3.34
N VAL A 156 30.50 1.85 -3.01
CA VAL A 156 29.98 1.85 -1.63
C VAL A 156 30.46 0.61 -0.91
N PHE A 157 30.96 0.76 0.31
CA PHE A 157 31.43 -0.37 1.11
C PHE A 157 31.08 -0.23 2.59
N PHE A 158 30.94 -1.38 3.25
CA PHE A 158 30.74 -1.50 4.69
C PHE A 158 31.42 -2.79 5.17
N ASP A 159 32.45 -2.66 6.01
CA ASP A 159 33.23 -3.79 6.55
C ASP A 159 33.63 -4.81 5.46
N GLU A 160 34.10 -4.29 4.33
CA GLU A 160 34.56 -5.06 3.18
C GLU A 160 35.99 -5.59 3.41
N GLY A 161 36.31 -6.75 2.84
CA GLY A 161 37.66 -7.29 2.92
C GLY A 161 38.69 -6.39 2.21
N TRP A 162 39.81 -6.08 2.88
CA TRP A 162 40.86 -5.17 2.38
C TRP A 162 41.35 -5.50 0.96
N SER A 163 41.78 -6.75 0.72
CA SER A 163 42.31 -7.15 -0.59
C SER A 163 41.24 -7.13 -1.68
N VAL A 164 39.99 -7.44 -1.33
CA VAL A 164 38.87 -7.45 -2.28
C VAL A 164 38.51 -6.01 -2.70
N LEU A 165 38.31 -5.11 -1.73
CA LEU A 165 38.03 -3.69 -2.00
C LEU A 165 39.10 -3.04 -2.87
N LEU A 166 40.37 -3.23 -2.49
CA LEU A 166 41.46 -2.62 -3.25
C LEU A 166 41.66 -3.26 -4.61
N ARG A 167 41.40 -4.57 -4.77
CA ARG A 167 41.45 -5.20 -6.10
C ARG A 167 40.40 -4.61 -7.03
N THR A 168 39.21 -4.26 -6.54
CA THR A 168 38.23 -3.50 -7.33
C THR A 168 38.76 -2.14 -7.76
N VAL A 169 39.35 -1.38 -6.84
CA VAL A 169 39.95 -0.06 -7.17
C VAL A 169 41.06 -0.20 -8.21
N HIS A 170 41.98 -1.14 -8.01
CA HIS A 170 43.07 -1.42 -8.96
C HIS A 170 42.53 -1.88 -10.31
N SER A 171 41.56 -2.79 -10.33
CA SER A 171 40.95 -3.30 -11.56
C SER A 171 40.31 -2.19 -12.38
N VAL A 172 39.56 -1.28 -11.75
CA VAL A 172 38.98 -0.10 -12.41
C VAL A 172 40.08 0.77 -13.03
N ILE A 173 41.15 1.08 -12.29
CA ILE A 173 42.25 1.93 -12.77
C ILE A 173 43.01 1.26 -13.93
N ASN A 174 43.27 -0.04 -13.82
CA ASN A 174 44.09 -0.78 -14.77
C ASN A 174 43.37 -1.08 -16.09
N THR A 175 42.03 -1.12 -16.08
CA THR A 175 41.23 -1.52 -17.25
C THR A 175 40.43 -0.38 -17.88
N SER A 176 40.47 0.82 -17.29
CA SER A 176 39.80 2.01 -17.82
C SER A 176 40.79 2.94 -18.53
N PRO A 177 40.45 3.50 -19.72
CA PRO A 177 41.24 4.56 -20.34
C PRO A 177 41.38 5.77 -19.40
N LYS A 178 42.60 6.28 -19.23
CA LYS A 178 42.93 7.34 -18.26
C LYS A 178 42.17 8.64 -18.53
N GLU A 179 41.89 8.91 -19.79
CA GLU A 179 41.19 10.08 -20.28
C GLU A 179 39.68 10.02 -19.98
N LEU A 180 39.11 8.82 -19.83
CA LEU A 180 37.69 8.62 -19.56
C LEU A 180 37.40 8.48 -18.05
N LEU A 181 38.35 7.98 -17.26
CA LEU A 181 38.19 7.83 -15.81
C LEU A 181 38.46 9.16 -15.09
N LYS A 182 37.41 9.84 -14.64
CA LYS A 182 37.50 11.14 -13.97
C LYS A 182 37.97 11.02 -12.52
N ASP A 183 37.30 10.17 -11.76
CA ASP A 183 37.64 9.84 -10.37
C ASP A 183 36.96 8.54 -9.91
N ILE A 184 37.47 7.98 -8.81
CA ILE A 184 36.87 6.87 -8.09
C ILE A 184 36.43 7.38 -6.73
N ILE A 185 35.13 7.30 -6.45
CA ILE A 185 34.48 7.77 -5.24
C ILE A 185 34.21 6.58 -4.33
N LEU A 186 34.99 6.45 -3.26
CA LEU A 186 34.78 5.46 -2.21
C LEU A 186 33.86 6.07 -1.14
N ILE A 187 32.71 5.44 -0.90
CA ILE A 187 31.77 5.81 0.16
C ILE A 187 31.81 4.73 1.25
N ASP A 188 32.37 5.09 2.40
CA ASP A 188 32.36 4.26 3.60
C ASP A 188 31.04 4.47 4.37
N ASP A 189 30.16 3.46 4.34
CA ASP A 189 28.84 3.46 4.99
C ASP A 189 28.92 3.12 6.49
N GLY A 190 29.93 3.67 7.19
CA GLY A 190 30.11 3.50 8.63
C GLY A 190 30.83 2.23 9.05
N SER A 191 31.85 1.79 8.29
CA SER A 191 32.67 0.62 8.61
C SER A 191 33.34 0.73 9.99
N SER A 192 33.47 -0.42 10.65
CA SER A 192 34.13 -0.60 11.94
C SER A 192 35.49 -1.31 11.84
N ASP A 193 35.79 -1.94 10.70
CA ASP A 193 37.05 -2.64 10.49
C ASP A 193 38.26 -1.69 10.55
N PRO A 194 39.22 -1.88 11.48
CA PRO A 194 40.38 -1.01 11.62
C PRO A 194 41.23 -0.88 10.35
N ALA A 195 41.25 -1.90 9.48
CA ALA A 195 41.99 -1.85 8.23
C ALA A 195 41.41 -0.79 7.26
N LEU A 196 40.10 -0.53 7.32
CA LEU A 196 39.41 0.40 6.42
C LEU A 196 39.41 1.85 6.92
N LEU A 197 39.97 2.11 8.11
CA LEU A 197 40.06 3.44 8.71
C LEU A 197 41.32 4.17 8.20
N ALA A 198 42.22 4.57 9.11
CA ALA A 198 43.45 5.29 8.77
C ALA A 198 44.35 4.59 7.71
N PRO A 199 44.48 3.23 7.68
CA PRO A 199 45.31 2.57 6.68
C PRO A 199 44.81 2.79 5.24
N LEU A 200 43.50 2.75 5.02
CA LEU A 200 42.90 2.98 3.69
C LEU A 200 43.18 4.42 3.22
N GLU A 201 42.99 5.41 4.07
CA GLU A 201 43.28 6.82 3.78
C GLU A 201 44.75 7.04 3.40
N LYS A 202 45.66 6.34 4.06
CA LYS A 202 47.08 6.40 3.72
C LYS A 202 47.36 5.74 2.36
N TYR A 203 46.74 4.59 2.09
CA TYR A 203 46.95 3.83 0.87
C TYR A 203 46.48 4.58 -0.39
N ILE A 204 45.27 5.15 -0.36
CA ILE A 204 44.67 5.79 -1.54
C ILE A 204 45.42 7.04 -2.03
N LYS A 205 46.23 7.68 -1.18
CA LYS A 205 47.05 8.86 -1.55
C LYS A 205 48.00 8.58 -2.71
N ARG A 206 48.36 7.32 -2.95
CA ARG A 206 49.23 6.90 -4.06
C ARG A 206 48.70 7.29 -5.45
N TRP A 207 47.39 7.52 -5.59
CA TRP A 207 46.77 7.90 -6.85
C TRP A 207 46.52 9.42 -6.97
N ASN A 208 47.22 10.24 -6.18
CA ASN A 208 47.28 11.70 -6.32
C ASN A 208 45.91 12.38 -6.47
N GLY A 209 44.90 11.90 -5.72
CA GLY A 209 43.54 12.47 -5.71
C GLY A 209 42.57 11.88 -6.73
N LEU A 210 42.99 10.93 -7.57
CA LEU A 210 42.07 10.17 -8.46
C LEU A 210 41.06 9.35 -7.64
N VAL A 211 41.53 8.71 -6.55
CA VAL A 211 40.69 7.96 -5.62
C VAL A 211 40.37 8.85 -4.42
N LYS A 212 39.09 9.09 -4.17
CA LYS A 212 38.57 9.97 -3.12
C LYS A 212 37.72 9.17 -2.16
N LEU A 213 37.94 9.34 -0.85
CA LEU A 213 37.19 8.65 0.20
C LEU A 213 36.30 9.64 0.95
N TYR A 214 35.03 9.27 1.12
CA TYR A 214 34.07 9.98 1.96
C TYR A 214 33.50 9.01 2.99
N ARG A 215 33.47 9.46 4.25
CA ARG A 215 32.93 8.68 5.36
C ARG A 215 31.61 9.28 5.81
N THR A 216 30.59 8.43 5.97
CA THR A 216 29.28 8.85 6.47
C THR A 216 29.25 9.00 7.99
N GLY A 217 30.20 8.36 8.70
CA GLY A 217 30.30 8.34 10.17
C GLY A 217 29.25 7.45 10.86
N LYS A 218 28.17 7.09 10.17
CA LYS A 218 27.14 6.16 10.62
C LYS A 218 26.58 5.38 9.43
N ARG A 219 25.99 4.22 9.71
CA ARG A 219 25.37 3.40 8.67
C ARG A 219 24.07 4.01 8.19
N ILE A 220 24.05 4.48 6.93
CA ILE A 220 22.91 5.08 6.24
C ILE A 220 22.29 4.12 5.21
N GLY A 221 22.99 3.04 4.86
CA GLY A 221 22.51 2.02 3.93
C GLY A 221 22.95 2.27 2.48
N LEU A 222 22.92 1.20 1.67
CA LEU A 222 23.49 1.17 0.32
C LEU A 222 22.91 2.27 -0.58
N ILE A 223 21.60 2.46 -0.54
CA ILE A 223 20.88 3.34 -1.47
C ILE A 223 21.21 4.82 -1.21
N ALA A 224 21.19 5.21 0.07
CA ALA A 224 21.57 6.56 0.49
C ALA A 224 23.06 6.81 0.23
N ALA A 225 23.92 5.83 0.49
CA ALA A 225 25.35 5.90 0.21
C ALA A 225 25.66 6.03 -1.30
N ARG A 226 24.92 5.33 -2.17
CA ARG A 226 25.04 5.50 -3.64
C ARG A 226 24.64 6.89 -4.09
N THR A 227 23.55 7.43 -3.53
CA THR A 227 23.10 8.80 -3.82
C THR A 227 24.15 9.84 -3.39
N LEU A 228 24.72 9.67 -2.19
CA LEU A 228 25.84 10.50 -1.73
C LEU A 228 27.06 10.38 -2.66
N GLY A 229 27.38 9.17 -3.13
CA GLY A 229 28.42 8.95 -4.13
C GLY A 229 28.18 9.73 -5.41
N ALA A 230 26.94 9.73 -5.91
CA ALA A 230 26.55 10.51 -7.09
C ALA A 230 26.67 12.02 -6.84
N GLU A 231 26.34 12.52 -5.64
CA GLU A 231 26.50 13.93 -5.28
C GLU A 231 27.98 14.36 -5.25
N LYS A 232 28.87 13.47 -4.77
CA LYS A 232 30.32 13.72 -4.69
C LYS A 232 31.08 13.49 -6.00
N SER A 233 30.45 12.83 -6.97
CA SER A 233 31.02 12.57 -8.29
C SER A 233 31.18 13.85 -9.13
N THR A 234 32.19 13.86 -10.00
CA THR A 234 32.51 15.03 -10.87
C THR A 234 32.56 14.72 -12.37
N GLY A 235 32.43 13.45 -12.75
CA GLY A 235 32.31 13.02 -14.14
C GLY A 235 30.93 13.27 -14.70
N ASP A 236 30.83 13.22 -16.03
CA ASP A 236 29.58 13.39 -16.78
C ASP A 236 28.63 12.20 -16.57
N VAL A 237 29.21 11.00 -16.38
CA VAL A 237 28.53 9.73 -16.11
C VAL A 237 28.91 9.22 -14.72
N ILE A 238 27.91 8.74 -13.97
CA ILE A 238 28.16 7.94 -12.76
C ILE A 238 28.16 6.46 -13.14
N VAL A 239 29.16 5.73 -12.67
CA VAL A 239 29.26 4.28 -12.81
C VAL A 239 29.27 3.67 -11.42
N VAL A 240 28.23 2.94 -11.05
CA VAL A 240 28.14 2.27 -9.75
C VAL A 240 28.69 0.86 -9.92
N LEU A 241 29.60 0.46 -9.04
CA LEU A 241 30.05 -0.92 -8.88
C LEU A 241 30.01 -1.29 -7.40
N ASP A 242 29.79 -2.56 -7.12
CA ASP A 242 29.99 -3.08 -5.78
C ASP A 242 31.50 -3.16 -5.44
N ALA A 243 31.83 -3.09 -4.15
CA ALA A 243 33.21 -3.04 -3.67
C ALA A 243 33.99 -4.36 -3.78
N HIS A 244 33.46 -5.33 -4.51
CA HIS A 244 34.01 -6.67 -4.68
C HIS A 244 33.82 -7.15 -6.12
N CYS A 245 34.23 -6.28 -7.04
CA CYS A 245 34.19 -6.48 -8.47
C CYS A 245 35.59 -6.48 -9.11
N GLU A 246 35.71 -7.11 -10.28
CA GLU A 246 36.89 -7.05 -11.15
C GLU A 246 36.43 -6.82 -12.59
N CYS A 247 36.88 -5.74 -13.20
CA CYS A 247 36.51 -5.33 -14.54
C CYS A 247 37.28 -6.13 -15.60
N VAL A 248 36.58 -6.57 -16.65
CA VAL A 248 37.21 -7.16 -17.83
C VAL A 248 37.83 -6.04 -18.68
N VAL A 249 38.81 -6.38 -19.51
CA VAL A 249 39.43 -5.43 -20.45
C VAL A 249 38.37 -4.75 -21.33
N ASN A 250 38.56 -3.45 -21.59
CA ASN A 250 37.68 -2.64 -22.42
C ASN A 250 36.20 -2.62 -21.95
N TRP A 251 35.95 -2.71 -20.64
CA TRP A 251 34.60 -2.67 -20.09
C TRP A 251 33.93 -1.27 -20.16
N LEU A 252 34.70 -0.19 -20.00
CA LEU A 252 34.15 1.16 -19.82
C LEU A 252 33.70 1.84 -21.13
N PRO A 253 34.50 1.85 -22.23
CA PRO A 253 34.11 2.53 -23.47
C PRO A 253 32.77 2.07 -24.08
N PRO A 254 32.43 0.76 -24.08
CA PRO A 254 31.12 0.31 -24.55
C PRO A 254 29.95 0.93 -23.78
N LEU A 255 30.06 1.04 -22.44
CA LEU A 255 29.02 1.65 -21.60
C LEU A 255 28.86 3.14 -21.90
N LEU A 256 29.97 3.88 -21.94
CA LEU A 256 29.97 5.32 -22.16
C LEU A 256 29.47 5.68 -23.57
N THR A 257 29.76 4.84 -24.56
CA THR A 257 29.25 5.02 -25.92
C THR A 257 27.72 5.00 -25.96
N ARG A 258 27.07 4.14 -25.16
CA ARG A 258 25.60 4.10 -25.11
C ARG A 258 25.00 5.37 -24.55
N ILE A 259 25.62 5.92 -23.51
CA ILE A 259 25.17 7.17 -22.89
C ILE A 259 25.49 8.38 -23.78
N ALA A 260 26.62 8.36 -24.51
CA ALA A 260 26.95 9.38 -25.50
C ALA A 260 25.91 9.44 -26.64
N ILE A 261 25.44 8.27 -27.10
CA ILE A 261 24.39 8.17 -28.13
C ILE A 261 23.03 8.60 -27.57
N ASN A 262 22.69 8.11 -26.38
CA ASN A 262 21.44 8.44 -25.72
C ASN A 262 21.71 8.75 -24.24
N ARG A 263 21.72 10.04 -23.91
CA ARG A 263 21.92 10.53 -22.54
C ARG A 263 20.96 9.90 -21.53
N LYS A 264 19.75 9.52 -21.96
CA LYS A 264 18.73 8.90 -21.10
C LYS A 264 18.87 7.37 -20.98
N ALA A 265 19.97 6.79 -21.46
CA ALA A 265 20.26 5.37 -21.31
C ALA A 265 20.81 5.06 -19.91
N LEU A 266 20.29 3.98 -19.32
CA LEU A 266 20.90 3.25 -18.22
C LEU A 266 21.63 2.05 -18.81
N ALA A 267 22.96 2.14 -18.91
CA ALA A 267 23.79 1.09 -19.50
C ALA A 267 24.30 0.14 -18.41
N VAL A 268 24.12 -1.16 -18.61
CA VAL A 268 24.41 -2.20 -17.62
C VAL A 268 25.45 -3.17 -18.22
N PRO A 269 26.58 -3.44 -17.55
CA PRO A 269 27.52 -4.45 -18.00
C PRO A 269 26.94 -5.85 -17.78
N ILE A 270 27.42 -6.82 -18.55
CA ILE A 270 27.22 -8.24 -18.24
C ILE A 270 27.99 -8.57 -16.95
N VAL A 271 27.29 -9.22 -16.02
CA VAL A 271 27.86 -9.58 -14.73
C VAL A 271 28.40 -10.99 -14.79
N ASP A 272 29.72 -11.12 -14.71
CA ASP A 272 30.39 -12.41 -14.53
C ASP A 272 30.47 -12.76 -13.03
N GLY A 273 30.77 -14.02 -12.70
CA GLY A 273 30.87 -14.48 -11.32
C GLY A 273 32.30 -14.59 -10.82
N ILE A 274 32.54 -14.20 -9.58
CA ILE A 274 33.73 -14.59 -8.81
C ILE A 274 33.28 -15.52 -7.69
N GLU A 275 33.82 -16.73 -7.63
CA GLU A 275 33.44 -17.71 -6.61
C GLU A 275 34.01 -17.31 -5.24
N TRP A 276 33.17 -17.21 -4.20
CA TRP A 276 33.61 -16.75 -2.87
C TRP A 276 34.69 -17.61 -2.19
N LYS A 277 34.84 -18.89 -2.58
CA LYS A 277 35.75 -19.82 -1.90
C LYS A 277 37.15 -19.81 -2.50
N THR A 278 37.26 -19.84 -3.82
CA THR A 278 38.54 -19.94 -4.56
C THR A 278 38.88 -18.68 -5.33
N LEU A 279 37.95 -17.73 -5.45
CA LEU A 279 38.08 -16.46 -6.17
C LEU A 279 38.33 -16.66 -7.68
N GLU A 280 37.87 -17.80 -8.21
CA GLU A 280 37.83 -18.11 -9.64
C GLU A 280 36.83 -17.22 -10.38
N HIS A 281 37.23 -16.73 -11.55
CA HIS A 281 36.37 -15.97 -12.46
C HIS A 281 35.60 -16.93 -13.38
N MET A 282 34.28 -16.81 -13.39
CA MET A 282 33.35 -17.69 -14.11
C MET A 282 32.43 -16.86 -15.02
N ASN A 283 32.28 -17.30 -16.26
CA ASN A 283 31.17 -16.83 -17.11
C ASN A 283 29.89 -17.56 -16.67
N ILE A 284 28.90 -16.81 -16.17
CA ILE A 284 27.66 -17.35 -15.62
C ILE A 284 26.70 -17.79 -16.73
N TYR A 285 26.70 -17.09 -17.86
CA TYR A 285 25.70 -17.25 -18.92
C TYR A 285 26.16 -18.19 -20.05
N GLY A 286 27.45 -18.55 -20.07
CA GLY A 286 28.02 -19.42 -21.09
C GLY A 286 27.89 -18.77 -22.48
N SER A 287 27.21 -19.46 -23.40
CA SER A 287 26.93 -18.97 -24.77
C SER A 287 25.57 -18.29 -24.92
N SER A 288 24.70 -18.35 -23.91
CA SER A 288 23.37 -17.74 -23.94
C SER A 288 23.42 -16.32 -23.38
N ILE A 289 22.41 -15.50 -23.70
CA ILE A 289 22.25 -14.16 -23.13
C ILE A 289 20.91 -14.04 -22.43
N PHE A 290 20.91 -13.30 -21.32
CA PHE A 290 19.77 -13.17 -20.41
C PHE A 290 19.41 -11.70 -20.21
N ARG A 291 18.17 -11.45 -19.82
CA ARG A 291 17.69 -10.13 -19.39
C ARG A 291 17.00 -10.24 -18.03
N GLY A 292 17.11 -9.19 -17.23
CA GLY A 292 16.53 -9.15 -15.88
C GLY A 292 15.02 -9.00 -15.93
N ILE A 293 14.33 -9.85 -15.17
CA ILE A 293 12.87 -9.84 -14.97
C ILE A 293 12.56 -10.01 -13.47
N TRP A 294 11.29 -10.11 -13.11
CA TRP A 294 10.86 -10.37 -11.73
C TRP A 294 9.62 -11.26 -11.70
N GLU A 295 9.37 -11.87 -10.54
CA GLU A 295 8.05 -12.42 -10.20
C GLU A 295 7.29 -11.43 -9.30
N TRP A 296 5.98 -11.60 -9.16
CA TRP A 296 5.12 -10.61 -8.51
C TRP A 296 5.43 -10.32 -7.04
N GLY A 297 6.26 -11.10 -6.35
CA GLY A 297 6.79 -10.84 -5.00
C GLY A 297 8.11 -10.06 -4.99
N PHE A 298 8.56 -9.55 -6.15
CA PHE A 298 9.81 -8.81 -6.38
C PHE A 298 11.10 -9.62 -6.15
N LEU A 299 11.05 -10.95 -6.21
CA LEU A 299 12.27 -11.73 -6.38
C LEU A 299 12.85 -11.48 -7.78
N TYR A 300 14.13 -11.11 -7.82
CA TYR A 300 14.84 -10.89 -9.08
C TYR A 300 15.00 -12.22 -9.83
N LYS A 301 14.71 -12.19 -11.12
CA LYS A 301 14.76 -13.34 -12.02
C LYS A 301 15.49 -12.95 -13.29
N GLU A 302 15.97 -13.95 -14.01
CA GLU A 302 16.57 -13.76 -15.31
C GLU A 302 15.92 -14.73 -16.29
N THR A 303 15.71 -14.28 -17.51
CA THR A 303 15.20 -15.11 -18.60
C THR A 303 16.06 -14.89 -19.82
N GLU A 304 16.15 -15.90 -20.69
CA GLU A 304 16.80 -15.76 -21.99
C GLU A 304 16.16 -14.61 -22.77
N VAL A 305 16.99 -13.89 -23.53
CA VAL A 305 16.52 -12.76 -24.34
C VAL A 305 15.54 -13.26 -25.41
N PRO A 306 14.29 -12.76 -25.46
CA PRO A 306 13.31 -13.24 -26.44
C PRO A 306 13.71 -12.91 -27.88
N GLU A 307 13.24 -13.72 -28.85
CA GLU A 307 13.50 -13.51 -30.29
C GLU A 307 13.14 -12.10 -30.77
N ARG A 308 12.07 -11.50 -30.21
CA ARG A 308 11.67 -10.12 -30.51
C ARG A 308 12.79 -9.10 -30.26
N GLU A 309 13.62 -9.30 -29.24
CA GLU A 309 14.76 -8.43 -28.96
C GLU A 309 16.01 -8.85 -29.75
N LEU A 310 16.22 -10.16 -29.95
CA LEU A 310 17.32 -10.67 -30.78
C LEU A 310 17.24 -10.15 -32.22
N ASN A 311 16.04 -10.16 -32.81
CA ASN A 311 15.81 -9.76 -34.19
C ASN A 311 16.03 -8.27 -34.46
N LYS A 312 16.14 -7.43 -33.42
CA LYS A 312 16.47 -6.01 -33.57
C LYS A 312 17.97 -5.77 -33.82
N ARG A 313 18.79 -6.80 -33.67
CA ARG A 313 20.23 -6.70 -33.63
C ARG A 313 20.83 -7.33 -34.88
N LYS A 314 21.85 -6.67 -35.42
CA LYS A 314 22.64 -7.16 -36.54
C LYS A 314 23.78 -8.06 -36.07
N HIS A 315 24.33 -7.78 -34.89
CA HIS A 315 25.47 -8.50 -34.32
C HIS A 315 25.17 -9.07 -32.93
N SER A 316 25.82 -10.19 -32.59
CA SER A 316 25.64 -10.90 -31.31
C SER A 316 26.22 -10.15 -30.11
N SER A 317 27.02 -9.12 -30.37
CA SER A 317 27.65 -8.25 -29.39
C SER A 317 26.94 -6.90 -29.17
N GLU A 318 25.88 -6.58 -29.93
CA GLU A 318 25.12 -5.34 -29.77
C GLU A 318 24.30 -5.30 -28.45
N PRO A 319 24.14 -4.11 -27.83
CA PRO A 319 23.29 -3.95 -26.66
C PRO A 319 21.84 -4.36 -26.91
N TYR A 320 21.15 -4.78 -25.84
CA TYR A 320 19.74 -5.15 -25.90
C TYR A 320 18.97 -4.62 -24.70
N TRP A 321 17.65 -4.47 -24.88
CA TRP A 321 16.78 -3.92 -23.85
C TRP A 321 16.47 -4.91 -22.75
N SER A 322 16.48 -4.41 -21.51
CA SER A 322 16.19 -5.19 -20.31
C SER A 322 15.09 -4.49 -19.49
N PRO A 323 14.03 -5.18 -19.03
CA PRO A 323 12.97 -4.58 -18.22
C PRO A 323 13.50 -4.04 -16.90
N THR A 324 14.45 -4.76 -16.31
CA THR A 324 15.14 -4.37 -15.08
C THR A 324 16.63 -4.74 -15.14
N HIS A 325 17.36 -4.46 -14.06
CA HIS A 325 18.76 -4.79 -13.87
C HIS A 325 18.99 -5.37 -12.47
N ALA A 326 20.14 -5.97 -12.23
CA ALA A 326 20.48 -6.57 -10.93
C ALA A 326 20.74 -5.52 -9.83
N GLY A 327 20.93 -4.24 -10.19
CA GLY A 327 21.12 -3.11 -9.26
C GLY A 327 22.55 -2.82 -8.83
N GLY A 328 23.44 -3.83 -8.81
CA GLY A 328 24.83 -3.69 -8.34
C GLY A 328 25.77 -2.89 -9.24
N LEU A 329 25.57 -3.02 -10.55
CA LEU A 329 26.51 -2.53 -11.57
C LEU A 329 25.74 -1.79 -12.67
N LEU A 330 26.02 -0.50 -12.87
CA LEU A 330 25.34 0.32 -13.87
C LEU A 330 26.15 1.58 -14.22
N ALA A 331 25.83 2.18 -15.37
CA ALA A 331 26.30 3.49 -15.80
C ALA A 331 25.10 4.34 -16.26
N ILE A 332 25.05 5.60 -15.82
CA ILE A 332 23.99 6.55 -16.19
C ILE A 332 24.55 7.98 -16.21
N ASP A 333 24.07 8.82 -17.14
CA ASP A 333 24.39 10.26 -17.12
C ASP A 333 24.04 10.85 -15.75
N ARG A 334 25.02 11.55 -15.15
CA ARG A 334 24.92 12.06 -13.78
C ARG A 334 23.77 13.04 -13.64
N GLN A 335 23.59 13.92 -14.61
CA GLN A 335 22.55 14.94 -14.53
C GLN A 335 21.18 14.32 -14.78
N TRP A 336 21.06 13.35 -15.69
CA TRP A 336 19.84 12.56 -15.88
C TRP A 336 19.44 11.79 -14.61
N PHE A 337 20.39 11.20 -13.88
CA PHE A 337 20.12 10.55 -12.60
C PHE A 337 19.44 11.50 -11.60
N PHE A 338 19.88 12.76 -11.52
CA PHE A 338 19.26 13.77 -10.66
C PHE A 338 17.95 14.36 -11.23
N GLU A 339 17.81 14.46 -12.55
CA GLU A 339 16.55 14.82 -13.22
C GLU A 339 15.45 13.79 -12.92
N LEU A 340 15.82 12.52 -12.80
CA LEU A 340 14.97 11.42 -12.32
C LEU A 340 14.73 11.43 -10.80
N GLY A 341 15.23 12.45 -10.09
CA GLY A 341 15.07 12.59 -8.64
C GLY A 341 15.96 11.68 -7.81
N ALA A 342 17.09 11.20 -8.36
CA ALA A 342 17.97 10.19 -7.78
C ALA A 342 17.18 8.92 -7.35
N TYR A 343 17.70 8.11 -6.42
CA TYR A 343 16.87 7.07 -5.79
C TYR A 343 15.80 7.70 -4.87
N ASP A 344 14.66 7.02 -4.69
CA ASP A 344 13.69 7.44 -3.68
C ASP A 344 14.33 7.43 -2.27
N PRO A 345 14.41 8.58 -1.57
CA PRO A 345 15.03 8.67 -0.25
C PRO A 345 14.30 7.85 0.82
N GLY A 346 13.04 7.47 0.57
CA GLY A 346 12.29 6.58 1.45
C GLY A 346 12.60 5.09 1.26
N ILE A 347 13.33 4.69 0.20
CA ILE A 347 13.85 3.34 0.06
C ILE A 347 15.13 3.24 0.90
N LYS A 348 15.03 2.55 2.04
CA LYS A 348 16.12 2.49 3.03
C LYS A 348 16.88 1.18 2.93
N VAL A 349 18.15 1.22 3.35
CA VAL A 349 19.03 0.05 3.48
C VAL A 349 19.34 -0.63 2.15
N TRP A 350 18.45 -1.48 1.66
CA TRP A 350 18.61 -2.30 0.46
C TRP A 350 17.26 -2.90 0.01
N GLY A 351 17.10 -3.12 -1.29
CA GLY A 351 15.96 -3.78 -1.91
C GLY A 351 14.99 -2.78 -2.52
N ALA A 352 14.42 -3.17 -3.67
CA ALA A 352 13.54 -2.40 -4.56
C ALA A 352 14.22 -1.34 -5.45
N GLU A 353 15.44 -0.90 -5.13
CA GLU A 353 16.09 0.22 -5.82
C GLU A 353 16.38 -0.04 -7.30
N GLN A 354 16.66 -1.30 -7.65
CA GLN A 354 16.92 -1.72 -9.02
C GLN A 354 15.67 -1.62 -9.89
N TYR A 355 14.53 -2.05 -9.35
CA TYR A 355 13.26 -1.94 -10.05
C TYR A 355 12.81 -0.48 -10.11
N GLU A 356 12.98 0.28 -9.03
CA GLU A 356 12.58 1.68 -8.97
C GLU A 356 13.31 2.53 -9.99
N LEU A 357 14.63 2.37 -10.12
CA LEU A 357 15.39 3.07 -11.15
C LEU A 357 15.03 2.59 -12.56
N SER A 358 14.87 1.29 -12.80
CA SER A 358 14.49 0.78 -14.12
C SER A 358 13.10 1.26 -14.55
N PHE A 359 12.11 1.23 -13.64
CA PHE A 359 10.75 1.67 -13.92
C PHE A 359 10.70 3.16 -14.21
N LYS A 360 11.44 3.97 -13.45
CA LYS A 360 11.65 5.40 -13.74
C LYS A 360 12.22 5.63 -15.12
N VAL A 361 13.35 4.99 -15.43
CA VAL A 361 14.05 5.19 -16.70
C VAL A 361 13.11 4.85 -17.86
N TRP A 362 12.45 3.70 -17.85
CA TRP A 362 11.55 3.29 -18.92
C TRP A 362 10.30 4.18 -19.03
N GLN A 363 9.59 4.40 -17.92
CA GLN A 363 8.33 5.15 -17.95
C GLN A 363 8.57 6.63 -18.28
N CYS A 364 9.69 7.22 -17.86
CA CYS A 364 9.99 8.65 -18.03
C CYS A 364 10.85 8.95 -19.29
N GLY A 365 10.87 8.02 -20.27
CA GLY A 365 11.38 8.26 -21.63
C GLY A 365 12.86 7.95 -21.86
N GLY A 366 13.50 7.20 -20.96
CA GLY A 366 14.82 6.61 -21.15
C GLY A 366 14.76 5.14 -21.59
N VAL A 367 15.92 4.48 -21.58
CA VAL A 367 16.06 3.05 -21.93
C VAL A 367 17.01 2.36 -20.96
N VAL A 368 16.76 1.08 -20.68
CA VAL A 368 17.68 0.23 -19.91
C VAL A 368 18.30 -0.81 -20.84
N GLU A 369 19.62 -0.76 -21.00
CA GLU A 369 20.36 -1.55 -21.97
C GLU A 369 21.43 -2.39 -21.28
N TRP A 370 21.43 -3.70 -21.54
CA TRP A 370 22.56 -4.55 -21.20
C TRP A 370 23.55 -4.52 -22.36
N VAL A 371 24.84 -4.38 -22.06
CA VAL A 371 25.90 -4.11 -23.04
C VAL A 371 26.86 -5.31 -23.09
N PRO A 372 26.70 -6.26 -24.05
CA PRO A 372 27.50 -7.49 -24.13
C PRO A 372 29.00 -7.31 -24.18
N CYS A 373 29.50 -6.17 -24.68
CA CYS A 373 30.95 -5.92 -24.73
C CYS A 373 31.53 -5.33 -23.46
N SER A 374 30.70 -5.02 -22.47
CA SER A 374 31.13 -4.60 -21.14
C SER A 374 30.88 -5.72 -20.15
N HIS A 375 31.95 -6.31 -19.61
CA HIS A 375 31.86 -7.34 -18.58
C HIS A 375 32.52 -6.86 -17.29
N VAL A 376 31.86 -7.12 -16.17
CA VAL A 376 32.41 -6.91 -14.83
C VAL A 376 32.10 -8.13 -13.98
N ALA A 377 33.13 -8.76 -13.43
CA ALA A 377 33.00 -9.90 -12.56
C ALA A 377 32.67 -9.46 -11.14
N HIS A 378 31.65 -10.06 -10.52
CA HIS A 378 31.16 -9.75 -9.19
C HIS A 378 31.30 -10.96 -8.26
N ALA A 379 31.82 -10.75 -7.05
CA ALA A 379 31.98 -11.82 -6.07
C ALA A 379 30.68 -12.16 -5.34
N TYR A 380 30.12 -13.34 -5.58
CA TYR A 380 28.93 -13.82 -4.88
C TYR A 380 29.27 -14.27 -3.47
N ARG A 381 28.72 -13.62 -2.44
CA ARG A 381 29.01 -13.94 -1.04
C ARG A 381 28.56 -15.35 -0.64
N GLY A 382 29.42 -16.04 0.11
CA GLY A 382 29.09 -17.28 0.82
C GLY A 382 28.30 -17.04 2.13
N PRO A 383 28.01 -18.12 2.89
CA PRO A 383 27.22 -18.04 4.11
C PRO A 383 27.93 -17.23 5.22
N ARG A 384 27.31 -16.12 5.64
CA ARG A 384 27.80 -15.19 6.68
C ARG A 384 27.03 -15.41 7.98
N SER A 385 27.68 -15.24 9.12
CA SER A 385 27.06 -15.44 10.46
C SER A 385 26.35 -14.21 11.02
N HIS A 386 26.58 -13.03 10.46
CA HIS A 386 26.06 -11.77 10.97
C HIS A 386 25.12 -11.13 9.95
N SER A 387 23.87 -10.91 10.34
CA SER A 387 22.97 -10.00 9.64
C SER A 387 23.42 -8.58 9.96
N VAL A 388 23.72 -7.80 8.91
CA VAL A 388 24.19 -6.44 9.11
C VAL A 388 22.96 -5.57 9.41
N HIS A 389 22.69 -5.32 10.68
CA HIS A 389 21.58 -4.47 11.14
C HIS A 389 21.88 -3.00 10.83
N VAL A 390 20.95 -2.29 10.19
CA VAL A 390 21.00 -0.81 10.14
C VAL A 390 20.17 -0.34 11.33
N PRO A 391 20.75 0.47 12.24
CA PRO A 391 20.00 1.05 13.35
C PRO A 391 18.71 1.73 12.85
N ASP A 392 17.60 1.55 13.57
CA ASP A 392 16.28 2.14 13.28
C ASP A 392 15.56 1.62 12.02
N ALA A 393 16.10 0.63 11.31
CA ALA A 393 15.42 0.01 10.17
C ALA A 393 14.34 -0.99 10.64
N SER A 394 13.17 -0.95 10.00
CA SER A 394 12.08 -1.88 10.27
C SER A 394 12.48 -3.33 10.00
N PRO A 395 12.01 -4.32 10.77
CA PRO A 395 12.16 -5.75 10.43
C PRO A 395 11.58 -6.11 9.06
N HIS A 396 10.68 -5.28 8.52
CA HIS A 396 10.05 -5.44 7.21
C HIS A 396 10.54 -4.40 6.18
N GLN A 397 11.74 -3.82 6.37
CA GLN A 397 12.21 -2.71 5.55
C GLN A 397 12.19 -3.00 4.04
N THR A 398 12.62 -4.19 3.61
CA THR A 398 12.58 -4.58 2.20
C THR A 398 11.16 -4.64 1.64
N SER A 399 10.19 -5.11 2.42
CA SER A 399 8.77 -5.08 2.03
C SER A 399 8.23 -3.65 1.93
N ILE A 400 8.62 -2.78 2.86
CA ILE A 400 8.30 -1.34 2.82
C ILE A 400 8.81 -0.71 1.53
N ASN A 401 10.07 -0.98 1.17
CA ASN A 401 10.69 -0.49 -0.05
C ASN A 401 9.92 -0.94 -1.31
N HIS A 402 9.54 -2.22 -1.39
CA HIS A 402 8.77 -2.76 -2.51
C HIS A 402 7.37 -2.16 -2.61
N MET A 403 6.69 -1.89 -1.49
CA MET A 403 5.39 -1.20 -1.53
C MET A 403 5.52 0.24 -2.00
N ARG A 404 6.54 0.98 -1.55
CA ARG A 404 6.80 2.35 -2.04
C ARG A 404 6.99 2.37 -3.56
N LEU A 405 7.79 1.44 -4.07
CA LEU A 405 7.96 1.23 -5.50
C LEU A 405 6.63 0.94 -6.19
N ALA A 406 5.85 -0.03 -5.71
CA ALA A 406 4.61 -0.46 -6.33
C ALA A 406 3.57 0.68 -6.37
N GLU A 407 3.34 1.34 -5.23
CA GLU A 407 2.37 2.44 -5.07
C GLU A 407 2.68 3.68 -5.91
N VAL A 408 3.95 3.88 -6.29
CA VAL A 408 4.36 5.00 -7.14
C VAL A 408 4.37 4.61 -8.61
N TRP A 409 4.82 3.40 -8.95
CA TRP A 409 5.22 3.07 -10.32
C TRP A 409 4.41 1.97 -11.01
N MET A 410 3.58 1.21 -10.29
CA MET A 410 2.91 0.01 -10.84
C MET A 410 1.43 0.17 -11.18
N ASP A 411 0.81 1.31 -10.85
CA ASP A 411 -0.61 1.57 -11.13
C ASP A 411 -1.52 0.41 -10.68
N GLU A 412 -2.38 -0.12 -11.55
CA GLU A 412 -3.27 -1.26 -11.25
C GLU A 412 -2.53 -2.57 -10.94
N PHE A 413 -1.27 -2.72 -11.36
CA PHE A 413 -0.47 -3.92 -11.11
C PHE A 413 0.06 -3.99 -9.67
N THR A 414 -0.06 -2.92 -8.89
CA THR A 414 0.22 -2.90 -7.45
C THR A 414 -0.55 -4.02 -6.73
N GLU A 415 -1.77 -4.31 -7.19
CA GLU A 415 -2.60 -5.38 -6.61
C GLU A 415 -1.97 -6.77 -6.79
N TYR A 416 -1.17 -7.01 -7.82
CA TYR A 416 -0.50 -8.30 -8.03
C TYR A 416 0.56 -8.56 -6.96
N TYR A 417 1.31 -7.52 -6.57
CA TYR A 417 2.23 -7.60 -5.45
C TYR A 417 1.48 -7.91 -4.15
N TYR A 418 0.34 -7.25 -3.92
CA TYR A 418 -0.43 -7.46 -2.71
C TYR A 418 -1.26 -8.75 -2.67
N ILE A 419 -1.53 -9.38 -3.81
CA ILE A 419 -2.04 -10.75 -3.87
C ILE A 419 -0.90 -11.71 -3.48
N ARG A 420 0.32 -11.46 -3.96
CA ARG A 420 1.48 -12.29 -3.69
C ARG A 420 1.99 -12.15 -2.26
N GLU A 421 1.98 -10.96 -1.69
CA GLU A 421 2.41 -10.63 -0.33
C GLU A 421 1.27 -9.92 0.42
N PRO A 422 0.20 -10.63 0.81
CA PRO A 422 -0.99 -9.97 1.37
C PRO A 422 -0.80 -9.46 2.81
N ALA A 423 0.15 -10.04 3.56
CA ALA A 423 0.42 -9.67 4.95
C ALA A 423 0.98 -8.25 5.13
N ILE A 424 1.60 -7.69 4.09
CA ILE A 424 2.33 -6.41 4.17
C ILE A 424 1.45 -5.18 3.88
N ARG A 425 0.21 -5.34 3.36
CA ARG A 425 -0.69 -4.22 3.01
C ARG A 425 -0.92 -3.20 4.13
N LYS A 426 -0.65 -3.59 5.37
CA LYS A 426 -0.87 -2.77 6.58
C LYS A 426 0.37 -2.10 7.13
N LEU A 427 1.52 -2.34 6.51
CA LEU A 427 2.75 -1.68 6.91
C LEU A 427 2.70 -0.23 6.44
N ASP A 428 3.12 0.68 7.32
CA ASP A 428 3.30 2.09 6.97
C ASP A 428 4.46 2.21 5.97
N ILE A 429 4.14 2.73 4.77
CA ILE A 429 5.11 2.93 3.70
C ILE A 429 5.76 4.32 3.76
N GLY A 430 5.32 5.18 4.67
CA GLY A 430 5.73 6.58 4.77
C GLY A 430 5.18 7.44 3.63
N ASP A 431 5.58 8.70 3.59
CA ASP A 431 5.13 9.63 2.54
C ASP A 431 5.78 9.31 1.18
N ILE A 432 4.94 9.26 0.14
CA ILE A 432 5.31 9.06 -1.27
C ILE A 432 4.84 10.21 -2.18
N SER A 433 4.34 11.30 -1.60
CA SER A 433 3.73 12.43 -2.32
C SER A 433 4.71 13.07 -3.30
N GLU A 434 5.95 13.32 -2.87
CA GLU A 434 6.98 13.87 -3.75
C GLU A 434 7.29 12.96 -4.94
N ARG A 435 7.30 11.64 -4.73
CA ARG A 435 7.60 10.67 -5.79
C ARG A 435 6.48 10.61 -6.83
N LYS A 436 5.22 10.66 -6.38
CA LYS A 436 4.05 10.78 -7.26
C LYS A 436 4.03 12.11 -8.02
N GLN A 437 4.39 13.21 -7.37
CA GLN A 437 4.51 14.53 -8.02
C GLN A 437 5.62 14.54 -9.08
N LEU A 438 6.78 13.93 -8.80
CA LEU A 438 7.87 13.79 -9.75
C LEU A 438 7.44 13.00 -10.99
N ARG A 439 6.78 11.84 -10.80
CA ARG A 439 6.24 11.03 -11.89
C ARG A 439 5.30 11.83 -12.80
N ASN A 440 4.41 12.64 -12.21
CA ASN A 440 3.50 13.52 -12.92
C ASN A 440 4.25 14.64 -13.67
N LYS A 441 5.22 15.28 -13.01
CA LYS A 441 6.03 16.37 -13.58
C LYS A 441 6.82 15.92 -14.81
N LEU A 442 7.38 14.72 -14.76
CA LEU A 442 8.14 14.12 -15.87
C LEU A 442 7.25 13.52 -16.96
N GLN A 443 5.91 13.55 -16.80
CA GLN A 443 4.94 12.97 -17.73
C GLN A 443 5.23 11.50 -18.06
N CYS A 444 5.58 10.73 -17.03
CA CYS A 444 5.96 9.33 -17.22
C CYS A 444 4.75 8.50 -17.70
N LYS A 445 5.03 7.52 -18.55
CA LYS A 445 4.04 6.60 -19.11
C LYS A 445 3.44 5.69 -18.03
N PRO A 446 2.20 5.19 -18.21
CA PRO A 446 1.62 4.20 -17.29
C PRO A 446 2.39 2.89 -17.25
N PHE A 447 2.29 2.16 -16.13
CA PHE A 447 2.95 0.86 -15.97
C PHE A 447 2.42 -0.18 -16.96
N LYS A 448 1.13 -0.11 -17.32
CA LYS A 448 0.55 -0.95 -18.38
C LYS A 448 1.32 -0.84 -19.70
N TRP A 449 1.69 0.37 -20.11
CA TRP A 449 2.51 0.57 -21.31
C TRP A 449 3.87 -0.14 -21.17
N PHE A 450 4.51 -0.03 -20.01
CA PHE A 450 5.78 -0.69 -19.75
C PHE A 450 5.67 -2.22 -19.83
N MET A 451 4.62 -2.80 -19.24
CA MET A 451 4.36 -4.24 -19.29
C MET A 451 4.08 -4.74 -20.71
N GLU A 452 3.34 -4.00 -21.54
CA GLU A 452 3.00 -4.43 -22.91
C GLU A 452 4.17 -4.24 -23.90
N ASN A 453 5.00 -3.21 -23.69
CA ASN A 453 6.02 -2.83 -24.68
C ASN A 453 7.43 -3.31 -24.34
N ILE A 454 7.77 -3.37 -23.05
CA ILE A 454 9.14 -3.63 -22.59
C ILE A 454 9.22 -4.97 -21.84
N ALA A 455 8.31 -5.20 -20.89
CA ALA A 455 8.31 -6.33 -19.96
C ALA A 455 7.25 -7.40 -20.32
N TYR A 456 6.97 -7.58 -21.61
CA TYR A 456 5.89 -8.46 -22.11
C TYR A 456 6.13 -9.93 -21.76
N ASP A 457 7.39 -10.34 -21.66
CA ASP A 457 7.85 -11.67 -21.28
C ASP A 457 7.67 -11.95 -19.78
N VAL A 458 7.57 -10.90 -18.94
CA VAL A 458 7.21 -11.04 -17.52
C VAL A 458 5.81 -11.62 -17.41
N LEU A 459 4.83 -11.11 -18.16
CA LEU A 459 3.45 -11.64 -18.12
C LEU A 459 3.35 -13.06 -18.68
N GLN A 460 4.22 -13.44 -19.61
CA GLN A 460 4.27 -14.81 -20.15
C GLN A 460 4.86 -15.81 -19.16
N LYS A 461 5.86 -15.39 -18.37
CA LYS A 461 6.52 -16.22 -17.35
C LYS A 461 5.75 -16.23 -16.04
N PHE A 462 5.20 -15.09 -15.65
CA PHE A 462 4.48 -14.82 -14.41
C PHE A 462 3.16 -14.12 -14.76
N PRO A 463 2.10 -14.88 -15.11
CA PRO A 463 0.81 -14.32 -15.43
C PRO A 463 0.20 -13.60 -14.22
N PRO A 464 -0.82 -12.74 -14.42
CA PRO A 464 -1.54 -12.09 -13.33
C PRO A 464 -2.02 -13.10 -12.28
N PRO A 465 -1.69 -12.91 -10.99
CA PRO A 465 -2.06 -13.87 -9.96
C PRO A 465 -3.58 -13.78 -9.66
N PRO A 466 -4.28 -14.93 -9.52
CA PRO A 466 -5.69 -14.95 -9.11
C PRO A 466 -5.86 -14.41 -7.69
N LYS A 467 -7.05 -13.87 -7.36
CA LYS A 467 -7.29 -13.31 -6.03
C LYS A 467 -7.24 -14.39 -4.96
N ASN A 468 -6.78 -14.03 -3.77
CA ASN A 468 -6.79 -14.93 -2.62
C ASN A 468 -8.22 -15.07 -2.06
N ILE A 469 -8.72 -16.31 -1.95
CA ILE A 469 -9.92 -16.64 -1.17
C ILE A 469 -9.61 -16.48 0.32
N VAL A 470 -8.44 -16.98 0.73
CA VAL A 470 -7.99 -17.00 2.10
C VAL A 470 -6.46 -17.04 2.16
N TRP A 471 -5.87 -16.40 3.16
CA TRP A 471 -4.43 -16.36 3.35
C TRP A 471 -4.10 -16.03 4.81
N GLY A 472 -2.87 -16.33 5.23
CA GLY A 472 -2.39 -16.04 6.58
C GLY A 472 -1.85 -17.28 7.27
N GLU A 473 -2.04 -17.39 8.58
CA GLU A 473 -1.65 -18.57 9.36
C GLU A 473 -2.78 -19.62 9.30
N CYS A 474 -2.46 -20.89 9.03
CA CYS A 474 -3.46 -22.00 9.00
C CYS A 474 -3.46 -22.72 10.34
N LYS A 475 -4.32 -22.33 11.28
CA LYS A 475 -4.37 -22.97 12.59
C LYS A 475 -5.40 -24.10 12.62
N ASN A 476 -5.04 -25.26 13.15
CA ASN A 476 -6.02 -26.32 13.39
C ASN A 476 -6.95 -26.00 14.58
N ALA A 477 -8.22 -26.39 14.49
CA ALA A 477 -9.21 -26.12 15.55
C ALA A 477 -9.03 -26.99 16.80
N GLN A 478 -8.62 -28.26 16.63
CA GLN A 478 -8.44 -29.21 17.72
C GLN A 478 -7.04 -29.13 18.35
N HIS A 479 -6.01 -28.98 17.52
CA HIS A 479 -4.62 -29.02 17.93
C HIS A 479 -3.99 -27.62 17.86
N SER A 480 -3.14 -27.25 18.83
CA SER A 480 -2.44 -25.94 18.85
C SER A 480 -1.25 -25.89 17.87
N VAL A 481 -1.50 -26.31 16.64
CA VAL A 481 -0.51 -26.39 15.56
C VAL A 481 -1.03 -25.72 14.31
N CYS A 482 -0.09 -25.29 13.49
CA CYS A 482 -0.32 -24.58 12.25
C CYS A 482 0.36 -25.28 11.07
N LEU A 483 -0.22 -25.16 9.87
CA LEU A 483 0.37 -25.70 8.65
C LEU A 483 1.77 -25.12 8.44
N ASN A 484 2.76 -25.98 8.22
CA ASN A 484 4.15 -25.58 8.03
C ASN A 484 4.85 -26.54 7.07
N ASP A 485 5.66 -26.00 6.17
CA ASP A 485 6.48 -26.82 5.28
C ASP A 485 7.63 -27.54 6.00
N ARG A 486 7.97 -27.16 7.25
CA ARG A 486 9.08 -27.72 8.05
C ARG A 486 10.42 -27.72 7.31
N GLY A 487 10.61 -26.83 6.32
CA GLY A 487 11.78 -26.86 5.45
C GLY A 487 11.86 -28.09 4.53
N ALA A 488 10.72 -28.73 4.24
CA ALA A 488 10.63 -29.87 3.34
C ALA A 488 11.27 -29.57 1.98
N SER A 489 12.07 -30.50 1.48
CA SER A 489 12.58 -30.47 0.12
C SER A 489 11.44 -30.67 -0.88
N PHE A 490 11.66 -30.29 -2.14
CA PHE A 490 10.69 -30.55 -3.20
C PHE A 490 10.37 -32.04 -3.33
N GLY A 491 9.09 -32.35 -3.53
CA GLY A 491 8.54 -33.71 -3.57
C GLY A 491 8.36 -34.37 -2.20
N GLN A 492 8.76 -33.73 -1.11
CA GLN A 492 8.57 -34.25 0.25
C GLN A 492 7.26 -33.75 0.87
N PRO A 493 6.67 -34.53 1.80
CA PRO A 493 5.46 -34.13 2.50
C PRO A 493 5.69 -32.89 3.38
N ILE A 494 4.70 -32.01 3.42
CA ILE A 494 4.62 -30.91 4.40
C ILE A 494 3.94 -31.41 5.68
N GLY A 495 3.97 -30.61 6.74
CA GLY A 495 3.42 -31.00 8.04
C GLY A 495 2.76 -29.86 8.79
N VAL A 496 2.72 -30.02 10.11
CA VAL A 496 2.24 -29.01 11.04
C VAL A 496 3.34 -28.65 12.03
N SER A 497 3.29 -27.52 12.70
CA SER A 497 4.20 -27.25 13.82
C SER A 497 3.58 -26.23 14.77
N GLY A 498 4.26 -25.87 15.85
CA GLY A 498 3.82 -24.74 16.67
C GLY A 498 3.55 -23.50 15.82
N CYS A 499 2.47 -22.81 16.14
CA CYS A 499 1.99 -21.62 15.45
C CYS A 499 2.94 -20.42 15.69
N TYR A 500 3.44 -19.79 14.62
CA TYR A 500 4.24 -18.55 14.70
C TYR A 500 4.01 -17.66 13.47
N ARG A 501 4.23 -16.34 13.66
CA ARG A 501 3.83 -15.28 12.72
C ARG A 501 4.37 -15.38 11.28
N GLN A 502 5.37 -16.21 11.00
CA GLN A 502 6.00 -16.34 9.68
C GLN A 502 5.43 -17.50 8.85
N GLN A 503 4.43 -18.24 9.36
CA GLN A 503 3.78 -19.35 8.66
C GLN A 503 2.65 -18.86 7.74
N VAL A 504 3.01 -18.16 6.66
CA VAL A 504 2.03 -17.58 5.73
C VAL A 504 1.85 -18.46 4.49
N TRP A 505 0.60 -18.82 4.21
CA TRP A 505 0.17 -19.48 2.98
C TRP A 505 -1.02 -18.71 2.39
N ARG A 506 -1.36 -19.01 1.14
CA ARG A 506 -2.44 -18.41 0.38
C ARG A 506 -3.19 -19.49 -0.37
N LEU A 507 -4.51 -19.43 -0.36
CA LEU A 507 -5.38 -20.18 -1.27
C LEU A 507 -6.12 -19.17 -2.16
N ASN A 508 -6.00 -19.33 -3.47
CA ASN A 508 -6.60 -18.43 -4.45
C ASN A 508 -7.87 -19.00 -5.12
N GLU A 509 -8.53 -18.16 -5.92
CA GLU A 509 -9.78 -18.47 -6.64
C GLU A 509 -9.65 -19.66 -7.59
N ASP A 510 -8.46 -19.91 -8.11
CA ASP A 510 -8.17 -21.05 -8.99
C ASP A 510 -7.90 -22.35 -8.21
N GLY A 511 -7.95 -22.31 -6.86
CA GLY A 511 -7.79 -23.49 -6.02
C GLY A 511 -6.34 -23.85 -5.71
N GLU A 512 -5.42 -22.89 -5.76
CA GLU A 512 -4.00 -23.12 -5.54
C GLU A 512 -3.61 -22.76 -4.11
N ILE A 513 -3.00 -23.70 -3.38
CA ILE A 513 -2.34 -23.37 -2.11
C ILE A 513 -0.86 -23.08 -2.38
N SER A 514 -0.40 -21.87 -2.03
CA SER A 514 0.99 -21.44 -2.23
C SER A 514 1.60 -20.74 -1.02
N SER A 515 2.94 -20.80 -0.93
CA SER A 515 3.77 -20.00 -0.02
C SER A 515 5.09 -19.67 -0.73
N GLY A 516 5.42 -18.39 -0.85
CA GLY A 516 6.53 -17.98 -1.71
C GLY A 516 6.33 -18.43 -3.16
N GLU A 517 7.36 -19.02 -3.75
CA GLU A 517 7.36 -19.66 -5.09
C GLU A 517 7.02 -21.16 -5.05
N HIS A 518 6.44 -21.62 -3.94
CA HIS A 518 6.13 -23.02 -3.69
C HIS A 518 4.63 -23.24 -3.66
N CYS A 519 4.21 -24.35 -4.24
CA CYS A 519 2.83 -24.78 -4.33
C CYS A 519 2.68 -26.11 -3.58
N PHE A 520 1.53 -26.30 -2.95
CA PHE A 520 1.19 -27.55 -2.26
C PHE A 520 0.23 -28.36 -3.11
N ILE A 521 0.53 -29.65 -3.25
CA ILE A 521 -0.26 -30.60 -4.03
C ILE A 521 -0.55 -31.85 -3.19
N SER A 522 -1.64 -32.50 -3.50
CA SER A 522 -2.10 -33.75 -2.92
C SER A 522 -1.52 -34.92 -3.71
N ASP A 523 -1.08 -35.92 -2.97
CA ASP A 523 -0.60 -37.18 -3.51
C ASP A 523 -1.11 -38.30 -2.60
N HIS A 524 -2.19 -38.96 -3.01
CA HIS A 524 -2.89 -39.96 -2.20
C HIS A 524 -3.32 -39.38 -0.84
N ASP A 525 -2.77 -39.88 0.26
CA ASP A 525 -3.11 -39.48 1.63
C ASP A 525 -2.18 -38.40 2.22
N ILE A 526 -1.28 -37.82 1.42
CA ILE A 526 -0.32 -36.81 1.88
C ILE A 526 -0.35 -35.52 1.04
N VAL A 527 0.22 -34.45 1.61
CA VAL A 527 0.37 -33.15 0.96
C VAL A 527 1.85 -32.87 0.74
N LYS A 528 2.26 -32.61 -0.49
CA LYS A 528 3.66 -32.43 -0.91
C LYS A 528 3.96 -31.00 -1.34
N LYS A 529 5.21 -30.59 -1.15
CA LYS A 529 5.76 -29.32 -1.65
C LYS A 529 6.32 -29.47 -3.07
N LYS A 530 5.94 -28.60 -3.99
CA LYS A 530 6.44 -28.53 -5.38
C LYS A 530 6.80 -27.08 -5.76
N PHE A 531 7.68 -26.89 -6.74
CA PHE A 531 7.86 -25.59 -7.38
C PHE A 531 6.64 -25.22 -8.23
N CYS A 532 6.14 -23.99 -8.09
CA CYS A 532 5.03 -23.52 -8.93
C CYS A 532 5.43 -23.33 -10.41
N LEU A 533 6.72 -23.37 -10.74
CA LEU A 533 7.23 -23.23 -12.10
C LEU A 533 7.23 -24.56 -12.86
N ASP A 534 6.92 -24.51 -14.17
CA ASP A 534 7.12 -25.61 -15.10
C ASP A 534 8.62 -25.76 -15.48
N HIS A 535 8.92 -26.76 -16.31
CA HIS A 535 10.28 -27.03 -16.80
C HIS A 535 10.84 -25.93 -17.73
N HIS A 536 10.01 -24.99 -18.17
CA HIS A 536 10.39 -23.80 -18.92
C HIS A 536 10.48 -22.55 -18.03
N GLY A 537 10.34 -22.70 -16.71
CA GLY A 537 10.37 -21.59 -15.75
C GLY A 537 9.15 -20.67 -15.82
N ARG A 538 8.02 -21.14 -16.35
CA ARG A 538 6.74 -20.41 -16.33
C ARG A 538 5.90 -20.83 -15.12
N TRP A 539 5.21 -19.90 -14.49
CA TRP A 539 4.25 -20.19 -13.44
C TRP A 539 3.14 -21.11 -13.98
N ASN A 540 3.09 -22.33 -13.47
CA ASN A 540 2.14 -23.37 -13.85
C ASN A 540 1.64 -24.13 -12.59
N PRO A 541 0.91 -23.45 -11.71
CA PRO A 541 0.30 -24.02 -10.53
C PRO A 541 -0.86 -24.98 -10.89
N VAL A 542 -1.20 -25.86 -9.95
CA VAL A 542 -2.30 -26.83 -10.11
C VAL A 542 -3.40 -26.47 -9.11
N GLY A 543 -4.52 -26.02 -9.65
CA GLY A 543 -5.72 -25.68 -8.89
C GLY A 543 -6.50 -26.93 -8.47
N GLU A 544 -6.27 -27.42 -7.26
CA GLU A 544 -6.92 -28.65 -6.77
C GLU A 544 -7.45 -28.54 -5.35
N TRP A 545 -7.37 -27.37 -4.71
CA TRP A 545 -7.81 -27.17 -3.33
C TRP A 545 -9.07 -26.31 -3.26
N GLN A 546 -9.94 -26.65 -2.31
CA GLN A 546 -11.11 -25.85 -1.98
C GLN A 546 -11.13 -25.59 -0.48
N TYR A 547 -11.47 -24.37 -0.07
CA TYR A 547 -11.76 -24.03 1.32
C TYR A 547 -13.24 -23.75 1.50
N ASP A 548 -13.90 -24.56 2.31
CA ASP A 548 -15.27 -24.33 2.70
C ASP A 548 -15.30 -23.42 3.94
N LYS A 549 -15.85 -22.21 3.79
CA LYS A 549 -15.92 -21.23 4.88
C LYS A 549 -16.87 -21.64 6.01
N SER A 550 -17.89 -22.46 5.70
CA SER A 550 -18.90 -22.89 6.66
C SER A 550 -18.39 -24.03 7.53
N THR A 551 -17.80 -25.06 6.90
CA THR A 551 -17.26 -26.24 7.60
C THR A 551 -15.83 -26.02 8.09
N LYS A 552 -15.13 -25.01 7.54
CA LYS A 552 -13.71 -24.70 7.75
C LYS A 552 -12.77 -25.81 7.29
N GLN A 553 -13.20 -26.66 6.37
CA GLN A 553 -12.39 -27.75 5.82
C GLN A 553 -11.62 -27.31 4.59
N ILE A 554 -10.38 -27.82 4.46
CA ILE A 554 -9.58 -27.71 3.24
C ILE A 554 -9.66 -29.07 2.54
N ARG A 555 -10.22 -29.10 1.33
CA ARG A 555 -10.47 -30.31 0.55
C ARG A 555 -9.60 -30.34 -0.70
N SER A 556 -9.02 -31.50 -1.02
CA SER A 556 -8.46 -31.78 -2.34
C SER A 556 -9.59 -32.22 -3.28
N ASN A 557 -9.76 -31.51 -4.39
CA ASN A 557 -10.68 -31.86 -5.46
C ASN A 557 -10.16 -33.05 -6.29
N LYS A 558 -8.85 -33.29 -6.30
CA LYS A 558 -8.22 -34.41 -7.00
C LYS A 558 -8.42 -35.73 -6.27
N GLU A 559 -8.13 -35.76 -4.97
CA GLU A 559 -8.22 -36.98 -4.15
C GLU A 559 -9.61 -37.13 -3.49
N HIS A 560 -10.43 -36.07 -3.52
CA HIS A 560 -11.72 -35.97 -2.81
C HIS A 560 -11.64 -36.10 -1.27
N LEU A 561 -10.46 -35.88 -0.70
CA LEU A 561 -10.17 -35.99 0.74
C LEU A 561 -9.97 -34.61 1.41
N CYS A 562 -10.16 -34.56 2.73
CA CYS A 562 -9.97 -33.37 3.56
C CYS A 562 -8.67 -33.42 4.36
N MET A 563 -8.03 -32.26 4.52
CA MET A 563 -6.82 -32.11 5.30
C MET A 563 -7.10 -32.32 6.80
N GLU A 564 -6.38 -33.25 7.43
CA GLU A 564 -6.52 -33.65 8.83
C GLU A 564 -5.15 -33.67 9.52
N THR A 565 -5.11 -33.34 10.81
CA THR A 565 -3.92 -33.54 11.65
C THR A 565 -4.26 -34.24 12.96
N ASN A 566 -3.30 -35.01 13.47
CA ASN A 566 -3.33 -35.58 14.83
C ASN A 566 -2.52 -34.72 15.84
N GLY A 567 -2.04 -33.54 15.43
CA GLY A 567 -1.17 -32.66 16.21
C GLY A 567 0.32 -32.78 15.87
N ASN A 568 0.77 -33.93 15.35
CA ASN A 568 2.18 -34.13 14.95
C ASN A 568 2.35 -34.24 13.43
N ASP A 569 1.42 -34.88 12.74
CA ASP A 569 1.50 -35.17 11.31
C ASP A 569 0.30 -34.59 10.57
N LEU A 570 0.49 -34.35 9.27
CA LEU A 570 -0.53 -33.89 8.34
C LEU A 570 -0.87 -35.03 7.37
N LYS A 571 -2.16 -35.28 7.15
CA LYS A 571 -2.65 -36.27 6.17
C LYS A 571 -3.93 -35.79 5.50
N LEU A 572 -4.32 -36.47 4.44
CA LEU A 572 -5.63 -36.37 3.82
C LEU A 572 -6.49 -37.57 4.23
N SER A 573 -7.74 -37.33 4.60
CA SER A 573 -8.68 -38.38 5.03
C SER A 573 -10.12 -38.05 4.61
N GLU A 574 -11.03 -39.02 4.74
CA GLU A 574 -12.44 -38.83 4.39
C GLU A 574 -13.04 -37.61 5.10
N CYS A 575 -13.66 -36.72 4.33
CA CYS A 575 -14.24 -35.49 4.83
C CYS A 575 -15.37 -35.75 5.83
N ASN A 576 -15.26 -35.20 7.04
CA ASN A 576 -16.27 -35.28 8.08
C ASN A 576 -16.35 -33.96 8.85
N GLU A 577 -17.42 -33.20 8.62
CA GLU A 577 -17.64 -31.86 9.18
C GLU A 577 -17.69 -31.83 10.71
N LYS A 578 -17.95 -32.97 11.36
CA LYS A 578 -17.98 -33.08 12.83
C LYS A 578 -16.58 -33.22 13.44
N LYS A 579 -15.55 -33.53 12.65
CA LYS A 579 -14.18 -33.68 13.14
C LYS A 579 -13.47 -32.34 13.27
N GLU A 580 -13.18 -31.92 14.49
CA GLU A 580 -12.38 -30.71 14.77
C GLU A 580 -10.94 -30.82 14.21
N SER A 581 -10.38 -32.03 14.11
CA SER A 581 -9.07 -32.30 13.50
C SER A 581 -8.98 -31.91 12.02
N GLN A 582 -10.12 -31.78 11.33
CA GLN A 582 -10.22 -31.36 9.93
C GLN A 582 -10.58 -29.88 9.74
N LYS A 583 -10.79 -29.14 10.83
CA LYS A 583 -11.16 -27.71 10.76
C LYS A 583 -9.91 -26.86 10.85
N TRP A 584 -9.73 -26.02 9.84
CA TRP A 584 -8.59 -25.13 9.69
C TRP A 584 -9.07 -23.68 9.75
N MET A 585 -8.75 -23.03 10.87
CA MET A 585 -8.97 -21.61 11.09
C MET A 585 -7.82 -20.84 10.49
N THR A 586 -8.13 -20.11 9.43
CA THR A 586 -7.19 -19.16 8.90
C THR A 586 -7.33 -17.88 9.70
N THR A 587 -6.22 -17.30 10.12
CA THR A 587 -6.27 -15.87 10.43
C THR A 587 -6.25 -15.17 9.08
N LEU A 588 -7.39 -14.62 8.65
CA LEU A 588 -7.37 -13.33 7.96
C LEU A 588 -6.62 -12.41 8.92
N ALA A 589 -5.29 -12.37 8.82
CA ALA A 589 -4.44 -11.69 9.78
C ALA A 589 -4.54 -10.18 9.52
N GLY A 590 -5.71 -9.66 9.86
CA GLY A 590 -6.10 -8.29 10.09
C GLY A 590 -6.33 -7.38 8.89
N SER A 591 -6.72 -7.85 7.69
CA SER A 591 -7.31 -6.88 6.75
C SER A 591 -8.55 -6.28 7.42
N ILE A 592 -8.53 -4.97 7.66
CA ILE A 592 -9.72 -4.26 8.09
C ILE A 592 -10.76 -4.48 6.98
N SER A 593 -11.97 -4.89 7.35
CA SER A 593 -13.03 -5.09 6.37
C SER A 593 -13.26 -3.78 5.59
N LYS A 594 -13.61 -3.89 4.29
CA LYS A 594 -13.99 -2.72 3.48
C LYS A 594 -15.11 -1.90 4.12
N ASN A 595 -16.00 -2.55 4.87
CA ASN A 595 -17.08 -1.86 5.59
C ASN A 595 -16.53 -0.99 6.73
N VAL A 596 -15.54 -1.50 7.46
CA VAL A 596 -14.86 -0.76 8.53
C VAL A 596 -14.02 0.38 7.95
N GLU A 597 -13.29 0.16 6.85
CA GLU A 597 -12.56 1.24 6.16
C GLU A 597 -13.51 2.33 5.64
N GLY A 598 -14.64 1.93 5.05
CA GLY A 598 -15.70 2.84 4.60
C GLY A 598 -16.25 3.70 5.74
N PHE A 599 -16.51 3.08 6.90
CA PHE A 599 -16.98 3.81 8.09
C PHE A 599 -15.91 4.76 8.65
N ILE A 600 -14.64 4.34 8.76
CA ILE A 600 -13.55 5.20 9.21
C ILE A 600 -13.40 6.43 8.31
N ASN A 601 -13.49 6.25 6.99
CA ASN A 601 -13.47 7.36 6.04
C ASN A 601 -14.69 8.29 6.21
N PHE A 602 -15.88 7.71 6.44
CA PHE A 602 -17.10 8.47 6.67
C PHE A 602 -17.02 9.35 7.93
N ILE A 603 -16.62 8.79 9.07
CA ILE A 603 -16.62 9.51 10.35
C ILE A 603 -15.49 10.56 10.45
N ASN A 604 -14.35 10.31 9.80
CA ASN A 604 -13.26 11.29 9.70
C ASN A 604 -13.64 12.51 8.84
N LYS A 605 -14.51 12.32 7.84
CA LYS A 605 -15.07 13.41 7.03
C LYS A 605 -16.26 14.12 7.70
N SER A 606 -16.69 13.68 8.88
CA SER A 606 -17.91 14.13 9.54
C SER A 606 -17.64 14.74 10.93
N PRO A 607 -16.78 15.78 11.05
CA PRO A 607 -16.43 16.37 12.35
C PRO A 607 -17.62 17.05 13.05
N THR A 608 -18.69 17.38 12.33
CA THR A 608 -19.93 17.98 12.88
C THR A 608 -21.17 17.41 12.19
N ALA A 609 -22.35 17.64 12.75
CA ALA A 609 -23.64 17.27 12.16
C ALA A 609 -23.80 17.79 10.70
N PHE A 610 -23.34 19.01 10.42
CA PHE A 610 -23.37 19.57 9.06
C PHE A 610 -22.54 18.77 8.06
N HIS A 611 -21.35 18.33 8.47
CA HIS A 611 -20.47 17.52 7.63
C HIS A 611 -21.01 16.09 7.48
N CYS A 612 -21.61 15.53 8.54
CA CYS A 612 -22.29 14.24 8.46
C CYS A 612 -23.40 14.26 7.40
N VAL A 613 -24.26 15.27 7.40
CA VAL A 613 -25.33 15.41 6.40
C VAL A 613 -24.79 15.66 4.99
N ASP A 614 -23.74 16.47 4.82
CA ASP A 614 -23.11 16.69 3.51
C ASP A 614 -22.48 15.40 2.94
N ASN A 615 -21.87 14.60 3.81
CA ASN A 615 -21.31 13.30 3.45
C ASN A 615 -22.41 12.30 3.08
N VAL A 616 -23.51 12.23 3.85
CA VAL A 616 -24.69 11.41 3.52
C VAL A 616 -25.34 11.87 2.21
N LYS A 617 -25.48 13.18 1.99
CA LYS A 617 -25.98 13.75 0.74
C LYS A 617 -25.15 13.26 -0.45
N THR A 618 -23.82 13.24 -0.30
CA THR A 618 -22.92 12.75 -1.35
C THR A 618 -23.17 11.27 -1.65
N ILE A 619 -23.30 10.43 -0.63
CA ILE A 619 -23.65 9.00 -0.77
C ILE A 619 -24.98 8.83 -1.51
N LEU A 620 -26.04 9.50 -1.07
CA LEU A 620 -27.38 9.40 -1.65
C LEU A 620 -27.43 9.90 -3.10
N THR A 621 -26.77 11.02 -3.39
CA THR A 621 -26.72 11.57 -4.76
C THR A 621 -25.98 10.62 -5.70
N SER A 622 -24.86 10.03 -5.26
CA SER A 622 -24.09 9.06 -6.04
C SER A 622 -24.85 7.76 -6.35
N THR A 623 -25.90 7.45 -5.58
CA THR A 623 -26.74 6.24 -5.70
C THR A 623 -28.09 6.54 -6.39
N GLY A 624 -28.22 7.74 -6.94
CA GLY A 624 -29.36 8.17 -7.76
C GLY A 624 -30.57 8.64 -6.96
N PHE A 625 -30.40 9.05 -5.70
CA PHE A 625 -31.46 9.78 -4.99
C PHE A 625 -31.52 11.24 -5.43
N LYS A 626 -32.73 11.80 -5.46
CA LYS A 626 -32.99 13.20 -5.81
C LYS A 626 -33.28 14.04 -4.57
N GLU A 627 -32.59 15.17 -4.44
CA GLU A 627 -32.88 16.17 -3.41
C GLU A 627 -34.25 16.82 -3.68
N LEU A 628 -35.11 16.85 -2.67
CA LEU A 628 -36.38 17.56 -2.66
C LEU A 628 -36.28 18.80 -1.76
N ARG A 629 -36.83 19.92 -2.21
CA ARG A 629 -36.89 21.16 -1.42
C ARG A 629 -38.21 21.26 -0.67
N GLU A 630 -38.18 21.69 0.59
CA GLU A 630 -39.40 21.81 1.41
C GLU A 630 -40.41 22.82 0.85
N ASN A 631 -39.96 23.85 0.15
CA ASN A 631 -40.80 24.91 -0.42
C ASN A 631 -41.34 24.59 -1.83
N GLU A 632 -40.97 23.45 -2.41
CA GLU A 632 -41.43 23.01 -3.73
C GLU A 632 -42.55 21.98 -3.61
N GLN A 633 -43.36 21.80 -4.65
CA GLN A 633 -44.31 20.69 -4.72
C GLN A 633 -43.55 19.37 -4.93
N TRP A 634 -43.92 18.30 -4.22
CA TRP A 634 -43.29 16.99 -4.37
C TRP A 634 -44.11 16.09 -5.28
N ASN A 635 -43.48 15.53 -6.31
CA ASN A 635 -44.04 14.44 -7.09
C ASN A 635 -43.32 13.14 -6.70
N ILE A 636 -43.95 12.36 -5.83
CA ILE A 636 -43.44 11.08 -5.35
C ILE A 636 -44.07 9.96 -6.18
N GLU A 637 -43.23 9.10 -6.74
CA GLU A 637 -43.61 8.01 -7.66
C GLU A 637 -42.99 6.68 -7.17
N PRO A 638 -43.64 5.53 -7.44
CA PRO A 638 -43.04 4.21 -7.23
C PRO A 638 -41.66 4.08 -7.85
N LEU A 639 -40.75 3.34 -7.21
CA LEU A 639 -39.31 3.23 -7.55
C LEU A 639 -38.51 4.53 -7.43
N GLY A 640 -39.15 5.65 -7.07
CA GLY A 640 -38.49 6.91 -6.83
C GLY A 640 -37.61 6.89 -5.57
N LYS A 641 -36.49 7.60 -5.63
CA LYS A 641 -35.49 7.70 -4.57
C LYS A 641 -35.26 9.16 -4.24
N TYR A 642 -35.52 9.57 -3.00
CA TYR A 642 -35.58 10.98 -2.62
C TYR A 642 -34.94 11.26 -1.27
N PHE A 643 -34.48 12.49 -1.07
CA PHE A 643 -34.09 12.97 0.26
C PHE A 643 -34.40 14.45 0.45
N VAL A 644 -34.60 14.87 1.69
CA VAL A 644 -34.90 16.24 2.09
C VAL A 644 -33.93 16.63 3.21
N ILE A 645 -33.33 17.82 3.11
CA ILE A 645 -32.40 18.34 4.11
C ILE A 645 -33.03 19.53 4.84
N LYS A 646 -32.97 19.51 6.17
CA LYS A 646 -33.40 20.59 7.07
C LYS A 646 -32.19 21.20 7.77
N ASN A 647 -32.06 22.53 7.73
CA ASN A 647 -30.96 23.28 8.35
C ASN A 647 -29.53 22.88 7.89
N GLY A 648 -29.37 21.93 6.98
CA GLY A 648 -28.07 21.35 6.63
C GLY A 648 -27.50 20.38 7.67
N SER A 649 -28.22 20.11 8.77
CA SER A 649 -27.81 19.18 9.84
C SER A 649 -28.79 18.04 10.09
N CYS A 650 -30.00 18.09 9.53
CA CYS A 650 -30.95 16.97 9.52
C CYS A 650 -31.27 16.54 8.09
N ILE A 651 -31.44 15.23 7.89
CA ILE A 651 -31.78 14.66 6.59
C ILE A 651 -32.78 13.51 6.72
N ALA A 652 -33.80 13.51 5.86
CA ALA A 652 -34.73 12.40 5.68
C ALA A 652 -34.55 11.82 4.28
N ALA A 653 -34.10 10.57 4.19
CA ALA A 653 -33.90 9.85 2.93
C ALA A 653 -34.90 8.70 2.82
N PHE A 654 -35.48 8.50 1.65
CA PHE A 654 -36.49 7.47 1.44
C PHE A 654 -36.54 6.95 0.00
N ALA A 655 -36.87 5.67 -0.15
CA ALA A 655 -37.03 4.97 -1.41
C ALA A 655 -38.42 4.32 -1.46
N VAL A 656 -39.15 4.56 -2.56
CA VAL A 656 -40.54 4.13 -2.73
C VAL A 656 -40.58 2.76 -3.38
N GLY A 657 -41.23 1.78 -2.74
CA GLY A 657 -41.40 0.45 -3.29
C GLY A 657 -42.09 0.43 -4.65
N GLY A 658 -41.72 -0.51 -5.53
CA GLY A 658 -42.28 -0.63 -6.87
C GLY A 658 -43.74 -1.06 -6.89
N LYS A 659 -44.21 -1.72 -5.82
CA LYS A 659 -45.60 -2.11 -5.60
C LYS A 659 -46.30 -1.22 -4.57
N TYR A 660 -45.71 -0.09 -4.21
CA TYR A 660 -46.31 0.85 -3.26
C TYR A 660 -47.62 1.44 -3.80
N THR A 661 -48.64 1.46 -2.95
CA THR A 661 -49.90 2.19 -3.16
C THR A 661 -50.22 3.06 -1.94
N ASN A 662 -51.00 4.13 -2.12
CA ASN A 662 -51.38 5.00 -1.00
C ASN A 662 -52.08 4.17 0.10
N GLY A 663 -51.67 4.36 1.35
CA GLY A 663 -52.13 3.57 2.51
C GLY A 663 -51.21 2.42 2.91
N ASN A 664 -50.23 2.03 2.07
CA ASN A 664 -49.13 1.17 2.51
C ASN A 664 -48.24 1.92 3.51
N GLY A 665 -47.57 1.16 4.39
CA GLY A 665 -46.77 1.71 5.48
C GLY A 665 -45.33 2.11 5.11
N PHE A 666 -44.63 2.55 6.15
CA PHE A 666 -43.22 2.92 6.12
C PHE A 666 -42.38 1.95 6.94
N ALA A 667 -41.19 1.60 6.44
CA ALA A 667 -40.14 0.92 7.18
C ALA A 667 -39.00 1.92 7.42
N LEU A 668 -38.97 2.52 8.61
CA LEU A 668 -38.13 3.67 8.91
C LEU A 668 -37.03 3.30 9.92
N ALA A 669 -35.83 3.82 9.70
CA ALA A 669 -34.79 3.91 10.72
C ALA A 669 -34.65 5.38 11.15
N ALA A 670 -34.58 5.66 12.45
CA ALA A 670 -34.37 7.00 13.01
C ALA A 670 -33.10 7.02 13.87
N THR A 671 -32.26 8.02 13.70
CA THR A 671 -30.96 8.20 14.39
C THR A 671 -30.66 9.70 14.48
N HIS A 672 -29.55 10.10 15.10
CA HIS A 672 -29.10 11.50 15.09
C HIS A 672 -27.67 11.66 14.55
N THR A 673 -27.33 12.91 14.23
CA THR A 673 -26.08 13.33 13.55
C THR A 673 -25.16 14.12 14.46
N ASP A 674 -25.70 14.68 15.54
CA ASP A 674 -24.96 15.41 16.56
C ASP A 674 -24.42 14.47 17.64
N SER A 675 -23.47 15.03 18.39
CA SER A 675 -22.78 14.41 19.52
C SER A 675 -22.41 15.52 20.51
N PRO A 676 -22.12 15.22 21.79
CA PRO A 676 -21.68 16.23 22.72
C PRO A 676 -20.37 16.89 22.29
N HIS A 677 -20.31 18.22 22.36
CA HIS A 677 -19.14 18.99 21.94
C HIS A 677 -19.05 20.35 22.64
N LEU A 678 -17.95 21.06 22.42
CA LEU A 678 -17.81 22.47 22.82
C LEU A 678 -18.15 23.36 21.61
N ARG A 679 -19.20 24.15 21.72
CA ARG A 679 -19.66 25.07 20.68
C ARG A 679 -19.07 26.46 20.92
N VAL A 680 -18.63 27.13 19.86
CA VAL A 680 -18.14 28.51 19.93
C VAL A 680 -19.29 29.46 20.22
N LYS A 681 -19.16 30.31 21.24
CA LYS A 681 -20.18 31.30 21.62
C LYS A 681 -20.28 32.44 20.61
N PRO A 682 -21.45 33.12 20.52
CA PRO A 682 -21.64 34.29 19.65
C PRO A 682 -20.64 35.44 19.89
N VAL A 683 -20.12 35.55 21.11
CA VAL A 683 -18.95 36.39 21.41
C VAL A 683 -17.84 35.44 21.83
N SER A 684 -16.98 35.10 20.86
CA SER A 684 -15.90 34.12 21.05
C SER A 684 -14.62 34.76 21.57
N LYS A 685 -14.48 36.08 21.45
CA LYS A 685 -13.30 36.81 21.90
C LYS A 685 -13.18 36.79 23.43
N ARG A 686 -12.13 36.16 23.95
CA ARG A 686 -11.70 36.22 25.36
C ARG A 686 -10.19 36.42 25.43
N GLU A 687 -9.73 37.27 26.33
CA GLU A 687 -8.31 37.54 26.61
C GLU A 687 -8.07 37.35 28.11
N GLU A 688 -7.04 36.60 28.48
CA GLU A 688 -6.69 36.37 29.88
C GLU A 688 -5.18 36.15 30.00
N SER A 689 -4.53 36.88 30.92
CA SER A 689 -3.11 36.69 31.26
C SER A 689 -2.14 36.59 30.06
N GLY A 690 -2.39 37.36 28.99
CA GLY A 690 -1.57 37.38 27.77
C GLY A 690 -1.89 36.30 26.73
N TYR A 691 -2.90 35.46 26.99
CA TYR A 691 -3.41 34.45 26.06
C TYR A 691 -4.71 34.93 25.39
N LEU A 692 -4.82 34.70 24.09
CA LEU A 692 -6.08 34.79 23.36
C LEU A 692 -6.78 33.44 23.47
N GLN A 693 -8.05 33.45 23.90
CA GLN A 693 -8.88 32.27 24.06
C GLN A 693 -10.12 32.35 23.18
N VAL A 694 -10.65 31.19 22.81
CA VAL A 694 -11.97 31.05 22.16
C VAL A 694 -12.99 30.69 23.23
N ASN A 695 -13.99 31.56 23.38
CA ASN A 695 -15.09 31.38 24.32
C ASN A 695 -16.06 30.30 23.82
N VAL A 696 -16.30 29.27 24.64
CA VAL A 696 -17.12 28.11 24.29
C VAL A 696 -18.22 27.83 25.32
N GLU A 697 -19.23 27.09 24.90
CA GLU A 697 -20.29 26.51 25.72
C GLU A 697 -20.40 24.99 25.51
N CYS A 698 -20.93 24.29 26.52
CA CYS A 698 -21.19 22.86 26.45
C CYS A 698 -22.45 22.59 25.63
N TYR A 699 -22.32 21.74 24.61
CA TYR A 699 -23.44 21.17 23.88
C TYR A 699 -23.64 19.72 24.32
N GLY A 700 -24.81 19.41 24.89
CA GLY A 700 -25.15 18.07 25.38
C GLY A 700 -24.43 17.65 26.67
N GLY A 701 -24.46 16.35 26.95
CA GLY A 701 -23.96 15.73 28.19
C GLY A 701 -22.57 15.11 28.07
N GLY A 702 -21.54 15.89 27.70
CA GLY A 702 -20.19 15.38 27.45
C GLY A 702 -19.36 15.01 28.69
N ILE A 703 -18.40 14.10 28.50
CA ILE A 703 -17.38 13.76 29.50
C ILE A 703 -16.23 14.78 29.41
N TRP A 704 -16.45 15.99 29.95
CA TRP A 704 -15.62 17.16 29.66
C TRP A 704 -14.14 17.06 30.04
N HIS A 705 -13.77 16.25 31.03
CA HIS A 705 -12.36 16.06 31.38
C HIS A 705 -11.55 15.40 30.24
N THR A 706 -12.21 14.66 29.35
CA THR A 706 -11.54 14.01 28.20
C THR A 706 -11.06 15.00 27.13
N TRP A 707 -11.58 16.24 27.16
CA TRP A 707 -11.23 17.31 26.22
C TRP A 707 -9.95 18.06 26.59
N PHE A 708 -9.50 17.93 27.84
CA PHE A 708 -8.27 18.55 28.30
C PHE A 708 -7.06 17.86 27.67
N ASP A 709 -6.02 18.64 27.39
CA ASP A 709 -4.75 18.21 26.80
C ASP A 709 -4.85 17.50 25.44
N ARG A 710 -6.02 17.61 24.78
CA ARG A 710 -6.21 17.21 23.39
C ARG A 710 -5.81 18.34 22.45
N ASP A 711 -5.32 17.94 21.28
CA ASP A 711 -5.04 18.86 20.19
C ASP A 711 -6.34 19.09 19.42
N LEU A 712 -6.89 20.30 19.55
CA LEU A 712 -8.23 20.65 19.07
C LEU A 712 -8.17 21.57 17.86
N THR A 713 -9.21 21.49 17.04
CA THR A 713 -9.45 22.36 15.89
C THR A 713 -10.90 22.86 15.86
N LEU A 714 -11.25 23.67 14.87
CA LEU A 714 -12.61 24.13 14.61
C LEU A 714 -13.17 23.52 13.31
N ALA A 715 -14.43 23.11 13.39
CA ALA A 715 -15.22 22.68 12.25
C ALA A 715 -16.65 23.22 12.35
N GLY A 716 -17.31 23.44 11.23
CA GLY A 716 -18.70 23.89 11.21
C GLY A 716 -19.09 24.56 9.90
N ARG A 717 -19.92 25.61 9.96
CA ARG A 717 -20.35 26.38 8.79
C ARG A 717 -20.16 27.87 8.99
N VAL A 718 -19.86 28.57 7.90
CA VAL A 718 -19.68 30.02 7.85
C VAL A 718 -20.62 30.61 6.80
N PHE A 719 -21.27 31.71 7.16
CA PHE A 719 -22.08 32.53 6.25
C PHE A 719 -21.31 33.80 5.91
N PHE A 720 -21.08 34.03 4.63
CA PHE A 720 -20.37 35.22 4.16
C PHE A 720 -21.01 35.84 2.92
N ARG A 721 -20.79 37.13 2.72
CA ARG A 721 -21.25 37.88 1.55
C ARG A 721 -20.30 37.66 0.38
N LYS A 722 -20.81 37.25 -0.77
CA LYS A 722 -20.06 37.24 -2.03
C LYS A 722 -19.93 38.66 -2.60
N GLN A 723 -18.96 38.85 -3.49
CA GLN A 723 -18.79 40.08 -4.26
C GLN A 723 -20.05 40.53 -5.02
N ASN A 724 -20.93 39.59 -5.40
CA ASN A 724 -22.20 39.88 -6.06
C ASN A 724 -23.37 40.19 -5.09
N GLY A 725 -23.10 40.40 -3.81
CA GLY A 725 -24.08 40.71 -2.77
C GLY A 725 -24.86 39.51 -2.21
N LYS A 726 -24.75 38.31 -2.82
CA LYS A 726 -25.44 37.11 -2.32
C LYS A 726 -24.73 36.53 -1.09
N ILE A 727 -25.50 35.98 -0.15
CA ILE A 727 -24.97 35.26 1.00
C ILE A 727 -24.71 33.81 0.60
N LYS A 728 -23.54 33.27 0.94
CA LYS A 728 -23.20 31.85 0.75
C LYS A 728 -22.89 31.21 2.10
N GLN A 729 -23.41 30.00 2.28
CA GLN A 729 -22.97 29.07 3.32
C GLN A 729 -21.78 28.25 2.80
N HIS A 730 -20.78 28.04 3.64
CA HIS A 730 -19.65 27.15 3.35
C HIS A 730 -19.32 26.32 4.59
N LEU A 731 -19.04 25.03 4.40
CA LEU A 731 -18.54 24.16 5.46
C LEU A 731 -17.05 24.38 5.60
N VAL A 732 -16.58 24.52 6.84
CA VAL A 732 -15.17 24.72 7.16
C VAL A 732 -14.70 23.63 8.12
N HIS A 733 -13.50 23.13 7.88
CA HIS A 733 -12.81 22.20 8.77
C HIS A 733 -11.30 22.48 8.70
N ILE A 734 -10.76 23.04 9.77
CA ILE A 734 -9.36 23.45 9.81
C ILE A 734 -8.50 22.21 10.08
N ASN A 735 -7.74 21.75 9.09
CA ASN A 735 -6.98 20.50 9.14
C ASN A 735 -5.61 20.64 9.88
N ARG A 736 -5.59 21.30 11.04
CA ARG A 736 -4.42 21.40 11.94
C ARG A 736 -4.85 21.79 13.35
N PRO A 737 -4.07 21.45 14.39
CA PRO A 737 -4.38 21.89 15.75
C PRO A 737 -4.17 23.40 15.88
N ILE A 738 -5.19 24.06 16.42
CA ILE A 738 -5.21 25.52 16.66
C ILE A 738 -5.72 25.88 18.05
N LEU A 739 -6.24 24.89 18.79
CA LEU A 739 -6.85 25.08 20.10
C LEU A 739 -6.38 23.99 21.07
N ARG A 740 -6.25 24.36 22.34
CA ARG A 740 -5.99 23.39 23.42
C ARG A 740 -6.57 23.89 24.74
N ILE A 741 -7.11 22.98 25.55
CA ILE A 741 -7.53 23.24 26.92
C ILE A 741 -6.52 22.58 27.85
N PRO A 742 -5.56 23.33 28.42
CA PRO A 742 -4.50 22.73 29.25
C PRO A 742 -5.02 22.31 30.62
N THR A 743 -4.64 21.12 31.08
CA THR A 743 -4.90 20.71 32.48
C THR A 743 -4.04 21.52 33.44
N ILE A 744 -4.61 21.95 34.56
CA ILE A 744 -3.87 22.62 35.62
C ILE A 744 -2.83 21.66 36.24
N ALA A 745 -1.60 22.13 36.44
CA ALA A 745 -0.54 21.29 36.99
C ALA A 745 -0.84 20.86 38.44
N ILE A 746 -0.53 19.60 38.78
CA ILE A 746 -0.75 19.02 40.12
C ILE A 746 -0.07 19.82 41.25
N HIS A 747 1.03 20.52 40.95
CA HIS A 747 1.73 21.37 41.92
C HIS A 747 0.89 22.56 42.41
N LEU A 748 -0.04 23.04 41.57
CA LEU A 748 -0.93 24.17 41.86
C LEU A 748 -2.27 23.70 42.46
N LYS A 749 -2.70 22.47 42.16
CA LYS A 749 -3.92 21.85 42.70
C LYS A 749 -3.65 20.38 43.06
N ARG A 750 -3.29 20.13 44.33
CA ARG A 750 -2.79 18.83 44.81
C ARG A 750 -3.87 17.76 44.99
N ASP A 751 -5.13 18.17 45.13
CA ASP A 751 -6.31 17.31 45.29
C ASP A 751 -6.89 16.82 43.94
N THR A 752 -6.28 17.20 42.81
CA THR A 752 -6.77 16.86 41.45
C THR A 752 -6.95 15.37 41.22
N ASN A 753 -6.13 14.51 41.85
CA ASN A 753 -6.24 13.05 41.75
C ASN A 753 -7.38 12.44 42.57
N GLU A 754 -7.89 13.17 43.58
CA GLU A 754 -8.99 12.71 44.43
C GLU A 754 -10.34 13.16 43.88
N LYS A 755 -10.43 14.41 43.40
CA LYS A 755 -11.65 14.97 42.82
C LYS A 755 -11.36 15.99 41.71
N LEU A 756 -11.63 15.61 40.46
CA LEU A 756 -11.51 16.51 39.32
C LEU A 756 -12.79 17.35 39.15
N GLU A 757 -12.86 18.48 39.87
CA GLU A 757 -13.93 19.46 39.69
C GLU A 757 -13.57 20.48 38.58
N ILE A 758 -14.37 20.46 37.51
CA ILE A 758 -14.22 21.36 36.35
C ILE A 758 -15.39 22.35 36.34
N ASN A 759 -15.08 23.64 36.50
CA ASN A 759 -16.03 24.70 36.23
C ASN A 759 -16.20 24.82 34.70
N LYS A 760 -17.40 24.50 34.20
CA LYS A 760 -17.70 24.50 32.76
C LYS A 760 -17.56 25.89 32.09
N GLN A 761 -17.74 26.97 32.86
CA GLN A 761 -17.66 28.33 32.35
C GLN A 761 -16.21 28.84 32.29
N ASP A 762 -15.37 28.52 33.28
CA ASP A 762 -14.04 29.11 33.40
C ASP A 762 -12.91 28.18 32.96
N HIS A 763 -13.06 26.86 33.11
CA HIS A 763 -11.97 25.91 32.88
C HIS A 763 -12.01 25.24 31.49
N LEU A 764 -13.05 25.47 30.68
CA LEU A 764 -13.18 24.87 29.33
C LEU A 764 -12.77 25.79 28.18
N GLN A 765 -12.28 26.99 28.48
CA GLN A 765 -11.93 27.97 27.45
C GLN A 765 -10.62 27.59 26.76
N ALA A 766 -10.68 27.36 25.46
CA ALA A 766 -9.54 26.87 24.70
C ALA A 766 -8.58 28.02 24.33
N VAL A 767 -7.29 27.80 24.56
CA VAL A 767 -6.22 28.73 24.17
C VAL A 767 -6.02 28.67 22.66
N LEU A 768 -6.03 29.83 22.01
CA LEU A 768 -5.85 30.01 20.57
C LEU A 768 -4.43 30.46 20.21
N SER A 769 -3.94 31.53 20.86
CA SER A 769 -2.63 32.11 20.56
C SER A 769 -2.13 33.02 21.70
N LEU A 770 -0.89 33.47 21.61
CA LEU A 770 -0.33 34.49 22.51
C LEU A 770 -0.62 35.90 21.97
N LYS A 771 -0.89 36.85 22.87
CA LYS A 771 -1.15 38.25 22.51
C LYS A 771 0.05 38.93 21.84
N THR A 772 1.27 38.62 22.27
CA THR A 772 2.51 39.18 21.69
C THR A 772 2.69 38.82 20.22
N GLU A 773 2.25 37.63 19.81
CA GLU A 773 2.25 37.20 18.39
C GLU A 773 1.25 38.01 17.57
N GLU A 774 0.10 38.40 18.14
CA GLU A 774 -0.85 39.28 17.46
C GLU A 774 -0.25 40.68 17.21
N GLU A 775 0.46 41.23 18.20
CA GLU A 775 1.10 42.54 18.12
C GLU A 775 2.28 42.56 17.12
N LEU A 776 3.11 41.51 17.11
CA LEU A 776 4.18 41.33 16.12
C LEU A 776 3.63 41.28 14.69
N ASN A 777 2.55 40.51 14.45
CA ASN A 777 1.95 40.39 13.12
C ASN A 777 1.28 41.69 12.64
N LYS A 778 0.75 42.53 13.54
CA LYS A 778 0.27 43.88 13.20
C LYS A 778 1.41 44.78 12.72
N SER A 779 2.57 44.73 13.38
CA SER A 779 3.75 45.56 13.03
C SER A 779 4.35 45.24 11.65
N THR A 780 4.19 44.01 11.16
CA THR A 780 4.66 43.58 9.83
C THR A 780 3.71 44.03 8.72
N LYS A 781 2.38 43.93 8.93
CA LYS A 781 1.37 44.37 7.94
C LYS A 781 1.33 45.89 7.75
N GLU A 782 1.63 46.67 8.79
CA GLU A 782 1.72 48.14 8.70
C GLU A 782 2.90 48.65 7.84
N LYS A 783 3.92 47.82 7.59
CA LYS A 783 5.03 48.16 6.68
C LYS A 783 4.73 47.92 5.19
N GLU A 784 3.67 47.18 4.85
CA GLU A 784 3.34 46.83 3.46
C GLU A 784 2.11 47.57 2.88
N THR A 785 1.39 48.37 3.68
CA THR A 785 0.21 49.10 3.19
C THR A 785 0.16 50.56 3.65
N THR A 786 0.69 51.47 2.81
CA THR A 786 0.34 52.90 2.87
C THR A 786 -0.91 53.17 2.01
N SER A 787 -2.11 53.03 2.60
CA SER A 787 -3.32 53.82 2.25
C SER A 787 -4.56 53.35 3.01
N ASP A 788 -5.34 54.31 3.50
CA ASP A 788 -6.71 54.23 4.04
C ASP A 788 -6.94 53.73 5.49
N THR A 789 -6.47 54.55 6.42
CA THR A 789 -7.06 54.71 7.76
C THR A 789 -8.47 55.30 7.68
N ASN A 790 -9.49 54.45 7.45
CA ASN A 790 -10.88 54.62 7.93
C ASN A 790 -11.76 53.39 7.61
N LYS A 791 -11.24 52.16 7.80
CA LYS A 791 -12.08 50.96 7.72
C LYS A 791 -13.02 50.89 8.93
N LYS A 792 -14.32 51.03 8.69
CA LYS A 792 -15.38 50.87 9.68
C LYS A 792 -15.36 49.42 10.21
N LEU A 793 -14.96 49.22 11.47
CA LEU A 793 -15.00 47.90 12.14
C LEU A 793 -16.40 47.29 12.02
N THR A 794 -16.49 46.10 11.42
CA THR A 794 -17.73 45.32 11.35
C THR A 794 -18.13 44.86 12.75
N ASP A 795 -19.41 44.61 13.01
CA ASP A 795 -19.84 44.17 14.35
C ASP A 795 -19.24 42.82 14.74
N GLU A 796 -18.95 41.94 13.78
CA GLU A 796 -18.28 40.65 14.01
C GLU A 796 -16.80 40.82 14.42
N SER A 797 -16.10 41.83 13.89
CA SER A 797 -14.72 42.16 14.31
C SER A 797 -14.61 42.60 15.78
N LYS A 798 -15.73 42.99 16.42
CA LYS A 798 -15.80 43.30 17.86
C LYS A 798 -16.04 42.06 18.71
N LYS A 799 -16.75 41.06 18.18
CA LYS A 799 -17.16 39.85 18.90
C LYS A 799 -16.12 38.73 18.87
N HIS A 800 -15.26 38.73 17.86
CA HIS A 800 -14.33 37.64 17.55
C HIS A 800 -12.90 38.17 17.37
N HIS A 801 -11.91 37.33 17.65
CA HIS A 801 -10.50 37.66 17.39
C HIS A 801 -10.25 37.84 15.89
N SER A 802 -9.51 38.88 15.50
CA SER A 802 -9.20 39.17 14.09
C SER A 802 -8.50 37.99 13.39
N GLN A 803 -7.55 37.35 14.08
CA GLN A 803 -6.83 36.17 13.59
C GLN A 803 -7.77 34.98 13.31
N LEU A 804 -8.81 34.80 14.13
CA LEU A 804 -9.82 33.76 13.90
C LEU A 804 -10.65 34.08 12.64
N LEU A 805 -11.07 35.33 12.48
CA LEU A 805 -11.82 35.74 11.29
C LEU A 805 -10.97 35.65 10.01
N GLU A 806 -9.69 36.04 10.05
CA GLU A 806 -8.76 35.88 8.93
C GLU A 806 -8.57 34.40 8.56
N LEU A 807 -8.43 33.52 9.56
CA LEU A 807 -8.32 32.08 9.33
C LEU A 807 -9.57 31.51 8.66
N LEU A 808 -10.76 31.86 9.13
CA LEU A 808 -12.02 31.43 8.52
C LEU A 808 -12.22 32.01 7.11
N ALA A 809 -11.79 33.26 6.90
CA ALA A 809 -11.86 33.94 5.61
C ALA A 809 -10.99 33.24 4.55
N ASN A 810 -9.78 32.81 4.95
CA ASN A 810 -8.89 32.03 4.10
C ASN A 810 -9.51 30.69 3.69
N GLU A 811 -10.12 29.95 4.64
CA GLU A 811 -10.83 28.70 4.34
C GLU A 811 -12.01 28.93 3.38
N CYS A 812 -12.73 30.05 3.55
CA CYS A 812 -13.89 30.39 2.71
C CYS A 812 -13.53 31.04 1.37
N ASN A 813 -12.27 31.41 1.15
CA ASN A 813 -11.82 32.29 0.06
C ASN A 813 -12.62 33.61 -0.01
N CYS A 814 -12.79 34.29 1.13
CA CYS A 814 -13.44 35.61 1.23
C CYS A 814 -12.60 36.58 2.06
N GLN A 815 -13.05 37.84 2.22
CA GLN A 815 -12.44 38.78 3.16
C GLN A 815 -13.02 38.58 4.57
N ALA A 816 -12.24 38.86 5.61
CA ALA A 816 -12.72 38.78 7.00
C ALA A 816 -13.97 39.67 7.24
N ASP A 817 -14.04 40.83 6.59
CA ASP A 817 -15.18 41.75 6.66
C ASP A 817 -16.44 41.23 5.95
N ASP A 818 -16.31 40.21 5.08
CA ASP A 818 -17.43 39.59 4.39
C ASP A 818 -18.15 38.55 5.25
N ILE A 819 -17.52 38.08 6.33
CA ILE A 819 -18.11 37.10 7.25
C ILE A 819 -19.25 37.76 8.02
N ILE A 820 -20.42 37.13 7.96
CA ILE A 820 -21.66 37.61 8.59
C ILE A 820 -21.90 36.89 9.91
N ASN A 821 -21.77 35.56 9.92
CA ASN A 821 -21.99 34.72 11.09
C ASN A 821 -21.43 33.30 10.86
N PHE A 822 -21.26 32.51 11.91
CA PHE A 822 -20.84 31.10 11.81
C PHE A 822 -21.38 30.24 12.97
N ASP A 823 -21.52 28.94 12.69
CA ASP A 823 -21.76 27.91 13.70
C ASP A 823 -20.53 27.01 13.72
N LEU A 824 -19.68 27.15 14.74
CA LEU A 824 -18.43 26.40 14.87
C LEU A 824 -18.41 25.57 16.15
N MET A 825 -17.81 24.40 16.04
CA MET A 825 -17.60 23.44 17.12
C MET A 825 -16.11 23.10 17.21
N LEU A 826 -15.65 22.81 18.43
CA LEU A 826 -14.33 22.22 18.62
C LEU A 826 -14.37 20.73 18.25
N ALA A 827 -13.32 20.26 17.59
CA ALA A 827 -13.14 18.87 17.20
C ALA A 827 -11.73 18.38 17.55
N ASP A 828 -11.60 17.10 17.88
CA ASP A 828 -10.30 16.42 18.02
C ASP A 828 -9.60 16.35 16.66
N THR A 829 -8.32 16.71 16.62
CA THR A 829 -7.50 16.58 15.41
C THR A 829 -6.99 15.16 15.18
N GLN A 830 -7.05 14.29 16.19
CA GLN A 830 -6.63 12.90 16.06
C GLN A 830 -7.65 12.11 15.23
N PRO A 831 -7.28 11.58 14.04
CA PRO A 831 -8.22 10.88 13.16
C PRO A 831 -8.68 9.55 13.75
N SER A 832 -9.94 9.22 13.55
CA SER A 832 -10.54 7.93 13.91
C SER A 832 -9.77 6.78 13.26
N CYS A 833 -9.56 5.71 14.01
CA CYS A 833 -8.73 4.60 13.59
C CYS A 833 -9.22 3.25 14.12
N VAL A 834 -8.77 2.19 13.48
CA VAL A 834 -8.89 0.82 14.00
C VAL A 834 -7.63 0.51 14.81
N GLY A 835 -7.80 -0.14 15.95
CA GLY A 835 -6.69 -0.64 16.75
C GLY A 835 -7.10 -1.76 17.70
N GLY A 836 -6.34 -1.94 18.77
CA GLY A 836 -6.39 -3.17 19.57
C GLY A 836 -5.33 -4.17 19.10
N LEU A 837 -5.06 -5.21 19.90
CA LEU A 837 -4.01 -6.19 19.63
C LEU A 837 -4.21 -6.93 18.30
N LYS A 838 -5.46 -7.04 17.85
CA LYS A 838 -5.92 -7.76 16.67
C LYS A 838 -6.77 -6.88 15.73
N ASN A 839 -6.70 -5.54 15.83
CA ASN A 839 -7.55 -4.62 15.09
C ASN A 839 -9.06 -4.84 15.36
N GLU A 840 -9.40 -5.23 16.59
CA GLU A 840 -10.76 -5.56 17.02
C GLU A 840 -11.57 -4.34 17.48
N PHE A 841 -10.93 -3.17 17.63
CA PHE A 841 -11.57 -1.96 18.14
C PHE A 841 -11.53 -0.80 17.16
N ILE A 842 -12.57 0.03 17.20
CA ILE A 842 -12.64 1.33 16.55
C ILE A 842 -12.54 2.40 17.63
N TYR A 843 -11.60 3.32 17.48
CA TYR A 843 -11.44 4.50 18.32
C TYR A 843 -11.81 5.73 17.51
N SER A 844 -12.84 6.47 17.93
CA SER A 844 -13.36 7.61 17.17
C SER A 844 -14.06 8.58 18.11
N GLY A 845 -14.07 9.87 17.79
CA GLY A 845 -15.12 10.74 18.31
C GLY A 845 -16.43 10.52 17.55
N ARG A 846 -17.57 10.80 18.19
CA ARG A 846 -18.89 10.84 17.53
C ARG A 846 -19.38 9.49 16.99
N LEU A 847 -18.90 8.37 17.56
CA LEU A 847 -19.55 7.07 17.35
C LEU A 847 -21.01 7.17 17.72
N ASP A 848 -21.30 7.81 18.86
CA ASP A 848 -22.63 8.30 19.17
C ASP A 848 -22.90 9.62 18.43
N ASN A 849 -23.74 9.67 17.41
CA ASN A 849 -24.49 8.56 16.83
C ASN A 849 -24.27 8.39 15.33
N GLN A 850 -23.10 8.83 14.86
CA GLN A 850 -22.75 8.74 13.44
C GLN A 850 -22.52 7.30 12.96
N MET A 851 -22.26 6.34 13.86
CA MET A 851 -22.24 4.93 13.49
C MET A 851 -23.64 4.44 13.05
N SER A 852 -24.67 4.74 13.83
CA SER A 852 -26.06 4.40 13.48
C SER A 852 -26.51 5.12 12.21
N ALA A 853 -26.15 6.41 12.07
CA ALA A 853 -26.41 7.19 10.86
C ALA A 853 -25.80 6.55 9.60
N TYR A 854 -24.53 6.14 9.67
CA TYR A 854 -23.86 5.46 8.57
C TYR A 854 -24.53 4.12 8.23
N CYS A 855 -24.77 3.27 9.24
CA CYS A 855 -25.33 1.94 9.02
C CYS A 855 -26.77 1.98 8.47
N ALA A 856 -27.61 2.90 8.94
CA ALA A 856 -28.97 3.08 8.43
C ALA A 856 -28.98 3.51 6.95
N ILE A 857 -28.12 4.47 6.57
CA ILE A 857 -28.00 4.94 5.18
C ILE A 857 -27.44 3.85 4.28
N GLN A 858 -26.39 3.14 4.71
CA GLN A 858 -25.83 2.03 3.94
C GLN A 858 -26.86 0.91 3.77
N GLY A 859 -27.62 0.57 4.80
CA GLY A 859 -28.72 -0.39 4.73
C GLY A 859 -29.76 -0.03 3.66
N LEU A 860 -30.16 1.25 3.63
CA LEU A 860 -31.12 1.75 2.65
C LEU A 860 -30.56 1.65 1.21
N VAL A 861 -29.30 2.03 1.01
CA VAL A 861 -28.63 2.02 -0.30
C VAL A 861 -28.36 0.60 -0.80
N ASN A 862 -27.91 -0.30 0.08
CA ASN A 862 -27.51 -1.66 -0.29
C ASN A 862 -28.68 -2.57 -0.68
N THR A 863 -29.92 -2.16 -0.39
CA THR A 863 -31.12 -2.97 -0.61
C THR A 863 -32.03 -2.42 -1.71
N LEU A 864 -31.58 -1.43 -2.47
CA LEU A 864 -32.35 -0.82 -3.56
C LEU A 864 -32.69 -1.80 -4.70
N ASP A 865 -31.90 -2.86 -4.87
CA ASP A 865 -32.13 -3.94 -5.83
C ASP A 865 -33.45 -4.68 -5.58
N THR A 866 -33.87 -4.78 -4.32
CA THR A 866 -35.14 -5.43 -3.90
C THR A 866 -36.35 -4.49 -3.89
N LEU A 867 -36.16 -3.21 -4.24
CA LEU A 867 -37.21 -2.20 -4.23
C LEU A 867 -38.39 -2.49 -5.20
N PRO A 868 -38.24 -3.13 -6.38
CA PRO A 868 -39.36 -3.40 -7.28
C PRO A 868 -40.48 -4.25 -6.70
N ASP A 869 -40.17 -5.18 -5.81
CA ASP A 869 -41.15 -6.05 -5.16
C ASP A 869 -41.68 -5.50 -3.82
N GLU A 870 -41.13 -4.36 -3.40
CA GLU A 870 -41.47 -3.73 -2.13
C GLU A 870 -42.81 -2.99 -2.20
N THR A 871 -43.63 -3.15 -1.16
CA THR A 871 -44.91 -2.43 -0.98
C THR A 871 -44.78 -1.27 0.00
N PHE A 872 -43.72 -1.22 0.82
CA PHE A 872 -43.45 -0.17 1.79
C PHE A 872 -42.60 0.97 1.21
N ILE A 873 -42.64 2.14 1.85
CA ILE A 873 -41.58 3.14 1.66
C ILE A 873 -40.49 2.86 2.70
N ARG A 874 -39.26 2.63 2.23
CA ARG A 874 -38.08 2.45 3.09
C ARG A 874 -37.45 3.81 3.35
N GLY A 875 -37.09 4.11 4.60
CA GLY A 875 -36.49 5.41 4.92
C GLY A 875 -35.50 5.41 6.08
N ALA A 876 -34.65 6.43 6.08
CA ALA A 876 -33.70 6.76 7.13
C ALA A 876 -33.84 8.24 7.51
N LEU A 877 -34.08 8.51 8.79
CA LEU A 877 -34.32 9.82 9.38
C LEU A 877 -33.19 10.15 10.33
N LEU A 878 -32.37 11.14 9.98
CA LEU A 878 -31.17 11.54 10.71
C LEU A 878 -31.41 12.94 11.28
N TYR A 879 -31.63 13.03 12.59
CA TYR A 879 -31.94 14.28 13.30
C TYR A 879 -30.70 15.00 13.79
N ASP A 880 -30.86 16.26 14.17
CA ASP A 880 -29.87 17.04 14.91
C ASP A 880 -30.51 17.48 16.23
N ASN A 881 -29.70 17.90 17.20
CA ASN A 881 -30.14 18.34 18.51
C ASN A 881 -30.79 17.28 19.39
N GLU A 882 -30.47 16.00 19.18
CA GLU A 882 -30.88 14.94 20.11
C GLU A 882 -30.29 15.19 21.49
N GLU A 883 -28.99 15.50 21.53
CA GLU A 883 -28.18 15.68 22.74
C GLU A 883 -28.62 16.85 23.63
N ILE A 884 -29.45 17.75 23.07
CA ILE A 884 -29.99 18.91 23.77
C ILE A 884 -31.52 18.89 23.86
N GLY A 885 -32.17 17.74 23.59
CA GLY A 885 -33.59 17.51 23.88
C GLY A 885 -34.53 17.43 22.67
N SER A 886 -34.03 17.50 21.43
CA SER A 886 -34.79 17.33 20.18
C SER A 886 -35.90 18.37 19.87
N GLU A 887 -35.99 19.47 20.61
CA GLU A 887 -37.07 20.47 20.48
C GLU A 887 -36.89 21.47 19.32
N SER A 888 -35.75 21.43 18.62
CA SER A 888 -35.47 22.35 17.51
C SER A 888 -36.22 21.99 16.22
N ALA A 889 -36.20 22.88 15.22
CA ALA A 889 -36.84 22.65 13.92
C ALA A 889 -36.22 21.49 13.11
N GLN A 890 -35.05 20.99 13.51
CA GLN A 890 -34.32 19.88 12.91
C GLN A 890 -34.20 18.67 13.87
N GLY A 891 -34.81 18.77 15.05
CA GLY A 891 -34.86 17.71 16.05
C GLY A 891 -36.06 16.78 15.89
N ALA A 892 -35.98 15.63 16.55
CA ALA A 892 -36.98 14.57 16.44
C ALA A 892 -38.36 14.95 17.00
N MET A 893 -38.44 15.97 17.87
CA MET A 893 -39.71 16.45 18.42
C MET A 893 -40.40 17.47 17.49
N SER A 894 -39.76 17.86 16.39
CA SER A 894 -40.35 18.79 15.42
C SER A 894 -41.44 18.14 14.55
N GLU A 895 -42.21 19.00 13.87
CA GLU A 895 -43.19 18.60 12.86
C GLU A 895 -42.56 18.15 11.53
N PHE A 896 -41.22 18.21 11.40
CA PHE A 896 -40.52 17.89 10.17
C PHE A 896 -40.87 16.49 9.65
N THR A 897 -40.88 15.50 10.53
CA THR A 897 -41.17 14.10 10.18
C THR A 897 -42.62 13.93 9.76
N GLN A 898 -43.57 14.46 10.53
CA GLN A 898 -44.99 14.36 10.20
C GLN A 898 -45.29 15.05 8.86
N HIS A 899 -44.75 16.24 8.62
CA HIS A 899 -44.90 16.94 7.34
C HIS A 899 -44.29 16.14 6.18
N THR A 900 -43.12 15.56 6.37
CA THR A 900 -42.42 14.75 5.36
C THR A 900 -43.25 13.52 4.99
N LEU A 901 -43.75 12.78 5.99
CA LEU A 901 -44.57 11.59 5.77
C LEU A 901 -45.95 11.92 5.15
N ARG A 902 -46.63 12.97 5.60
CA ARG A 902 -47.92 13.40 5.01
C ARG A 902 -47.81 13.75 3.53
N ARG A 903 -46.67 14.32 3.13
CA ARG A 903 -46.40 14.66 1.73
C ARG A 903 -46.13 13.43 0.84
N MET A 904 -45.81 12.28 1.43
CA MET A 904 -45.66 11.01 0.70
C MET A 904 -47.00 10.32 0.43
N THR A 905 -48.04 10.54 1.25
CA THR A 905 -49.24 9.66 1.29
C THR A 905 -50.52 10.21 0.67
N ARG A 906 -50.48 11.41 0.05
CA ARG A 906 -51.58 12.02 -0.75
C ARG A 906 -53.02 11.88 -0.16
N ALA A 907 -53.17 11.88 1.18
CA ALA A 907 -54.40 11.79 2.01
C ALA A 907 -54.65 10.49 2.82
N GLU A 908 -53.83 9.43 2.69
CA GLU A 908 -53.97 8.19 3.47
C GLU A 908 -52.97 8.10 4.66
N TYR A 909 -52.56 9.26 5.21
CA TYR A 909 -51.48 9.32 6.21
C TYR A 909 -51.75 8.46 7.44
N GLU A 910 -52.94 8.59 8.03
CA GLU A 910 -53.32 7.91 9.26
C GLU A 910 -53.28 6.39 9.08
N ARG A 911 -53.71 5.90 7.91
CA ARG A 911 -53.65 4.47 7.55
C ARG A 911 -52.22 4.01 7.32
N SER A 912 -51.43 4.76 6.57
CA SER A 912 -50.01 4.45 6.32
C SER A 912 -49.24 4.34 7.64
N VAL A 913 -49.39 5.31 8.54
CA VAL A 913 -48.75 5.33 9.86
C VAL A 913 -49.12 4.11 10.70
N SER A 914 -50.40 3.72 10.74
CA SER A 914 -50.83 2.52 11.45
C SER A 914 -50.21 1.23 10.90
N ASN A 915 -49.81 1.22 9.63
CA ASN A 915 -49.12 0.11 8.98
C ASN A 915 -47.59 0.26 9.02
N SER A 916 -47.04 1.17 9.81
CA SER A 916 -45.62 1.52 9.76
C SER A 916 -44.84 1.03 10.97
N PHE A 917 -43.53 0.92 10.79
CA PHE A 917 -42.61 0.51 11.83
C PHE A 917 -41.34 1.37 11.83
N LEU A 918 -40.88 1.72 13.03
CA LEU A 918 -39.74 2.58 13.26
C LEU A 918 -38.66 1.87 14.09
N VAL A 919 -37.46 1.78 13.55
CA VAL A 919 -36.26 1.40 14.29
C VAL A 919 -35.58 2.67 14.78
N SER A 920 -35.71 2.96 16.08
CA SER A 920 -34.94 3.98 16.77
C SER A 920 -33.54 3.44 17.04
N ALA A 921 -32.56 3.99 16.34
CA ALA A 921 -31.18 3.55 16.26
C ALA A 921 -30.27 4.54 16.96
N ASP A 922 -29.78 4.12 18.11
CA ASP A 922 -28.99 4.92 19.03
C ASP A 922 -27.98 4.00 19.69
N MET A 923 -26.75 4.44 19.95
CA MET A 923 -25.72 3.52 20.45
C MET A 923 -26.10 2.93 21.82
N ALA A 924 -25.55 1.77 22.16
CA ALA A 924 -25.86 1.08 23.42
C ALA A 924 -24.64 1.05 24.35
N HIS A 925 -24.87 1.15 25.65
CA HIS A 925 -23.80 0.98 26.64
C HIS A 925 -23.36 -0.48 26.70
N GLY A 926 -22.15 -0.76 26.21
CA GLY A 926 -21.49 -2.03 26.44
C GLY A 926 -20.98 -2.16 27.87
N VAL A 927 -20.81 -3.38 28.36
CA VAL A 927 -20.33 -3.63 29.73
C VAL A 927 -18.93 -3.04 29.92
N HIS A 928 -18.80 -2.06 30.80
CA HIS A 928 -17.49 -1.50 31.12
C HIS A 928 -16.66 -2.50 31.94
N PRO A 929 -15.45 -2.90 31.50
CA PRO A 929 -14.68 -3.96 32.15
C PRO A 929 -14.32 -3.65 33.60
N ASN A 930 -14.03 -2.38 33.90
CA ASN A 930 -13.67 -1.93 35.26
C ASN A 930 -14.87 -1.58 36.15
N TYR A 931 -16.08 -1.47 35.59
CA TYR A 931 -17.27 -1.01 36.31
C TYR A 931 -18.49 -1.91 36.01
N SER A 932 -18.24 -3.21 35.83
CA SER A 932 -19.28 -4.17 35.44
C SER A 932 -20.44 -4.26 36.44
N SER A 933 -20.23 -3.87 37.71
CA SER A 933 -21.26 -3.80 38.75
C SER A 933 -22.32 -2.71 38.50
N LEU A 934 -22.00 -1.68 37.70
CA LEU A 934 -22.96 -0.66 37.28
C LEU A 934 -23.89 -1.13 36.17
N HIS A 935 -23.70 -2.33 35.62
CA HIS A 935 -24.62 -2.91 34.64
C HIS A 935 -25.54 -3.93 35.32
N ASP A 936 -26.75 -4.09 34.81
CA ASP A 936 -27.62 -5.18 35.24
C ASP A 936 -26.95 -6.52 34.93
N ARG A 937 -26.96 -7.48 35.87
CA ARG A 937 -26.18 -8.71 35.71
C ARG A 937 -26.64 -9.53 34.50
N ASP A 938 -27.93 -9.50 34.22
CA ASP A 938 -28.59 -10.42 33.29
C ASP A 938 -28.97 -9.71 31.96
N HIS A 939 -28.93 -8.36 31.91
CA HIS A 939 -29.24 -7.53 30.73
C HIS A 939 -28.09 -6.57 30.36
N ARG A 940 -26.86 -7.11 30.19
CA ARG A 940 -25.64 -6.34 29.95
C ARG A 940 -24.95 -6.67 28.62
N PRO A 941 -24.96 -5.75 27.63
CA PRO A 941 -24.39 -5.98 26.31
C PRO A 941 -22.87 -6.17 26.30
N SER A 942 -22.41 -7.26 25.69
CA SER A 942 -21.01 -7.51 25.38
C SER A 942 -20.57 -6.78 24.10
N LEU A 943 -19.34 -6.26 24.10
CA LEU A 943 -18.68 -5.77 22.88
C LEU A 943 -18.20 -6.90 21.96
N LEU A 944 -18.00 -8.11 22.50
CA LEU A 944 -17.47 -9.27 21.80
C LEU A 944 -18.60 -10.23 21.43
N ASN A 945 -18.73 -10.57 20.14
CA ASN A 945 -19.65 -11.57 19.59
C ASN A 945 -21.15 -11.43 19.96
N GLY A 946 -21.54 -10.32 20.59
CA GLY A 946 -22.90 -10.17 21.12
C GLY A 946 -23.92 -9.68 20.09
N GLY A 947 -23.49 -8.87 19.11
CA GLY A 947 -24.39 -8.34 18.08
C GLY A 947 -25.20 -7.12 18.51
N VAL A 948 -26.33 -6.91 17.84
CA VAL A 948 -27.15 -5.69 17.99
C VAL A 948 -27.92 -5.75 19.31
N VAL A 949 -27.94 -4.64 20.04
CA VAL A 949 -28.59 -4.53 21.34
C VAL A 949 -30.02 -4.08 21.14
N VAL A 950 -30.99 -4.80 21.69
CA VAL A 950 -32.38 -4.40 21.85
C VAL A 950 -32.54 -3.76 23.23
N LYS A 951 -33.01 -2.51 23.27
CA LYS A 951 -33.11 -1.73 24.52
C LYS A 951 -34.54 -1.74 25.02
N THR A 952 -34.75 -2.09 26.28
CA THR A 952 -36.08 -2.12 26.92
C THR A 952 -36.06 -1.35 28.24
N ASN A 953 -37.15 -0.64 28.54
CA ASN A 953 -37.32 0.03 29.83
C ASN A 953 -38.80 0.24 30.15
N CYS A 954 -39.24 -0.17 31.34
CA CYS A 954 -40.64 -0.10 31.75
C CYS A 954 -41.17 1.34 31.96
N CYS A 955 -40.29 2.32 32.19
CA CYS A 955 -40.66 3.74 32.25
C CYS A 955 -40.74 4.38 30.86
N ASN A 956 -40.78 3.59 29.79
CA ASN A 956 -40.88 4.02 28.39
C ASN A 956 -39.77 5.00 27.98
N ARG A 957 -38.57 4.85 28.58
CA ARG A 957 -37.36 5.56 28.15
C ARG A 957 -36.80 5.00 26.84
N TYR A 958 -37.22 3.78 26.52
CA TYR A 958 -37.15 3.13 25.22
C TYR A 958 -38.57 2.68 24.85
N ALA A 959 -38.99 2.88 23.60
CA ALA A 959 -40.33 2.58 23.08
C ALA A 959 -40.55 1.09 22.76
N THR A 960 -39.52 0.26 22.92
CA THR A 960 -39.58 -1.18 22.67
C THR A 960 -40.65 -1.87 23.50
N THR A 961 -41.49 -2.66 22.83
CA THR A 961 -42.50 -3.55 23.43
C THR A 961 -42.21 -4.99 23.06
N ALA A 962 -42.91 -5.95 23.67
CA ALA A 962 -42.79 -7.36 23.30
C ALA A 962 -43.10 -7.61 21.81
N PHE A 963 -44.11 -6.91 21.26
CA PHE A 963 -44.47 -6.99 19.85
C PHE A 963 -43.36 -6.44 18.95
N THR A 964 -42.87 -5.23 19.21
CA THR A 964 -41.85 -4.60 18.36
C THR A 964 -40.50 -5.30 18.46
N ALA A 965 -40.15 -5.86 19.62
CA ALA A 965 -38.97 -6.70 19.78
C ALA A 965 -39.07 -8.02 19.01
N THR A 966 -40.28 -8.61 18.91
CA THR A 966 -40.48 -9.88 18.18
C THR A 966 -40.18 -9.74 16.69
N LEU A 967 -40.64 -8.64 16.08
CA LEU A 967 -40.34 -8.30 14.68
C LEU A 967 -38.81 -8.23 14.43
N ILE A 968 -38.09 -7.55 15.33
CA ILE A 968 -36.64 -7.42 15.23
C ILE A 968 -35.90 -8.74 15.44
N LYS A 969 -36.36 -9.57 16.39
CA LYS A 969 -35.80 -10.90 16.63
C LYS A 969 -35.91 -11.78 15.39
N GLU A 970 -37.04 -11.73 14.70
CA GLU A 970 -37.26 -12.51 13.49
C GLU A 970 -36.43 -11.98 12.30
N ILE A 971 -36.34 -10.66 12.13
CA ILE A 971 -35.46 -10.04 11.12
C ILE A 971 -33.99 -10.41 11.36
N ALA A 972 -33.53 -10.35 12.61
CA ALA A 972 -32.18 -10.72 12.98
C ALA A 972 -31.91 -12.22 12.75
N ARG A 973 -32.89 -13.09 13.04
CA ARG A 973 -32.83 -14.53 12.75
C ARG A 973 -32.67 -14.81 11.25
N LEU A 974 -33.48 -14.16 10.41
CA LEU A 974 -33.39 -14.30 8.95
C LEU A 974 -32.08 -13.75 8.37
N SER A 975 -31.49 -12.76 9.04
CA SER A 975 -30.26 -12.10 8.61
C SER A 975 -29.00 -12.69 9.27
N ASN A 976 -29.16 -13.72 10.11
CA ASN A 976 -28.10 -14.36 10.88
C ASN A 976 -27.27 -13.36 11.72
N VAL A 977 -27.95 -12.39 12.36
CA VAL A 977 -27.34 -11.40 13.24
C VAL A 977 -27.65 -11.74 14.70
N PRO A 978 -26.65 -11.86 15.59
CA PRO A 978 -26.90 -12.07 17.00
C PRO A 978 -27.52 -10.83 17.64
N LEU A 979 -28.37 -11.04 18.65
CA LEU A 979 -29.00 -9.98 19.42
C LEU A 979 -28.62 -10.09 20.90
N GLN A 980 -28.64 -8.94 21.58
CA GLN A 980 -28.44 -8.81 23.02
C GLN A 980 -29.58 -8.00 23.63
N GLU A 981 -29.87 -8.24 24.90
CA GLU A 981 -30.87 -7.48 25.63
C GLU A 981 -30.16 -6.46 26.55
N PHE A 982 -30.70 -5.25 26.59
CA PHE A 982 -30.29 -4.21 27.54
C PHE A 982 -31.48 -3.69 28.33
N CYS A 983 -31.30 -3.61 29.65
CA CYS A 983 -32.20 -2.98 30.58
C CYS A 983 -31.38 -2.24 31.65
N MET A 984 -31.80 -1.04 32.00
CA MET A 984 -31.15 -0.26 33.06
C MET A 984 -31.43 -0.89 34.43
N ARG A 985 -30.47 -0.81 35.35
CA ARG A 985 -30.69 -1.23 36.74
C ARG A 985 -31.80 -0.39 37.38
N ASN A 986 -32.59 -1.02 38.25
CA ASN A 986 -33.71 -0.37 38.93
C ASN A 986 -33.31 0.78 39.86
N ASP A 987 -32.05 0.81 40.32
CA ASP A 987 -31.52 1.85 41.22
C ASP A 987 -30.87 3.02 40.49
N MET A 988 -30.96 3.08 39.15
CA MET A 988 -30.32 4.11 38.33
C MET A 988 -31.28 4.70 37.29
N PRO A 989 -31.12 5.99 36.95
CA PRO A 989 -31.90 6.61 35.89
C PRO A 989 -31.49 6.07 34.52
N CYS A 990 -32.48 5.94 33.61
CA CYS A 990 -32.26 5.51 32.23
C CYS A 990 -32.24 6.71 31.28
N GLY A 991 -31.24 6.74 30.39
CA GLY A 991 -31.21 7.65 29.22
C GLY A 991 -32.42 7.41 28.31
N THR A 992 -32.69 8.35 27.40
CA THR A 992 -33.74 8.19 26.37
C THR A 992 -33.12 8.32 24.99
N THR A 993 -33.96 8.22 23.96
CA THR A 993 -33.58 8.26 22.55
C THR A 993 -34.67 9.03 21.79
N VAL A 994 -34.50 9.14 20.46
CA VAL A 994 -35.58 9.62 19.58
C VAL A 994 -36.81 8.69 19.52
N GLY A 995 -36.70 7.44 19.99
CA GLY A 995 -37.73 6.41 19.90
C GLY A 995 -39.03 6.79 20.61
N PRO A 996 -39.03 7.00 21.93
CA PRO A 996 -40.22 7.43 22.66
C PRO A 996 -40.83 8.74 22.13
N ILE A 997 -39.99 9.68 21.68
CA ILE A 997 -40.43 10.95 21.09
C ILE A 997 -41.25 10.68 19.83
N LEU A 998 -40.71 9.90 18.89
CA LEU A 998 -41.37 9.63 17.62
C LEU A 998 -42.57 8.69 17.79
N ALA A 999 -42.47 7.68 18.66
CA ALA A 999 -43.56 6.76 18.97
C ALA A 999 -44.78 7.52 19.51
N SER A 1000 -44.57 8.44 20.46
CA SER A 1000 -45.66 9.21 21.07
C SER A 1000 -46.25 10.27 20.11
N ARG A 1001 -45.42 10.93 19.29
CA ARG A 1001 -45.90 11.94 18.33
C ARG A 1001 -46.60 11.35 17.11
N LEU A 1002 -46.09 10.24 16.60
CA LEU A 1002 -46.55 9.66 15.33
C LEU A 1002 -47.52 8.51 15.54
N GLY A 1003 -47.54 7.87 16.70
CA GLY A 1003 -48.34 6.68 16.96
C GLY A 1003 -47.83 5.43 16.22
N MET A 1004 -46.55 5.41 15.82
CA MET A 1004 -45.94 4.28 15.10
C MET A 1004 -45.33 3.26 16.06
N TYR A 1005 -45.46 1.97 15.72
CA TYR A 1005 -44.73 0.91 16.39
C TYR A 1005 -43.23 1.16 16.29
N THR A 1006 -42.57 1.24 17.45
CA THR A 1006 -41.16 1.63 17.55
C THR A 1006 -40.38 0.62 18.38
N VAL A 1007 -39.14 0.38 17.98
CA VAL A 1007 -38.15 -0.43 18.71
C VAL A 1007 -36.85 0.34 18.83
N ASP A 1008 -36.23 0.29 20.00
CA ASP A 1008 -34.93 0.88 20.26
C ASP A 1008 -33.83 -0.17 20.15
N VAL A 1009 -32.88 0.10 19.26
CA VAL A 1009 -31.71 -0.75 19.01
C VAL A 1009 -30.42 0.06 19.02
N GLY A 1010 -29.29 -0.61 19.24
CA GLY A 1010 -27.98 0.04 19.20
C GLY A 1010 -26.82 -0.92 19.02
N ALA A 1011 -25.68 -0.40 18.53
CA ALA A 1011 -24.40 -1.11 18.62
C ALA A 1011 -23.74 -0.84 19.98
N PRO A 1012 -23.14 -1.86 20.63
CA PRO A 1012 -22.50 -1.69 21.94
C PRO A 1012 -21.22 -0.84 21.82
N GLN A 1013 -21.04 0.11 22.73
CA GLN A 1013 -19.85 0.95 22.83
C GLN A 1013 -19.43 1.25 24.26
N LEU A 1014 -18.20 1.71 24.41
CA LEU A 1014 -17.58 2.19 25.64
C LEU A 1014 -17.21 3.66 25.51
N SER A 1015 -17.13 4.33 26.66
CA SER A 1015 -16.77 5.75 26.75
C SER A 1015 -17.69 6.66 25.94
N MET A 1016 -18.96 6.30 25.79
CA MET A 1016 -20.00 7.12 25.16
C MET A 1016 -19.96 8.56 25.71
N HIS A 1017 -20.06 9.57 24.84
CA HIS A 1017 -19.95 11.01 25.14
C HIS A 1017 -18.54 11.50 25.54
N SER A 1018 -17.52 10.65 25.45
CA SER A 1018 -16.12 11.07 25.45
C SER A 1018 -15.77 11.76 24.12
N ILE A 1019 -14.77 12.65 24.11
CA ILE A 1019 -14.20 13.15 22.85
C ILE A 1019 -13.64 12.01 21.96
N ARG A 1020 -13.30 10.89 22.60
CA ARG A 1020 -12.80 9.64 21.99
C ARG A 1020 -13.52 8.46 22.61
N GLU A 1021 -14.43 7.89 21.83
CA GLU A 1021 -15.27 6.74 22.14
C GLU A 1021 -14.65 5.46 21.55
N MET A 1022 -15.18 4.31 21.97
CA MET A 1022 -14.63 3.00 21.59
C MET A 1022 -15.75 1.99 21.32
N THR A 1023 -15.69 1.30 20.18
CA THR A 1023 -16.57 0.15 19.88
C THR A 1023 -15.75 -0.97 19.22
N SER A 1024 -16.36 -2.12 18.93
CA SER A 1024 -15.69 -3.21 18.23
C SER A 1024 -15.93 -3.14 16.71
N THR A 1025 -14.95 -3.59 15.92
CA THR A 1025 -15.11 -3.70 14.46
C THR A 1025 -16.24 -4.66 14.09
N GLN A 1026 -16.45 -5.70 14.90
CA GLN A 1026 -17.55 -6.64 14.71
C GLN A 1026 -18.93 -6.05 15.00
N ALA A 1027 -19.05 -5.12 15.96
CA ALA A 1027 -20.30 -4.42 16.22
C ALA A 1027 -20.78 -3.65 14.98
N LEU A 1028 -19.86 -2.97 14.27
CA LEU A 1028 -20.17 -2.31 13.00
C LEU A 1028 -20.72 -3.30 11.96
N GLU A 1029 -20.03 -4.44 11.78
CA GLU A 1029 -20.43 -5.45 10.78
C GLU A 1029 -21.82 -6.00 11.07
N HIS A 1030 -22.08 -6.42 12.32
CA HIS A 1030 -23.39 -6.90 12.72
C HIS A 1030 -24.46 -5.84 12.51
N TYR A 1031 -24.15 -4.58 12.77
CA TYR A 1031 -25.13 -3.50 12.63
C TYR A 1031 -25.45 -3.19 11.16
N LEU A 1032 -24.46 -3.24 10.26
CA LEU A 1032 -24.67 -3.14 8.82
C LEU A 1032 -25.53 -4.29 8.28
N VAL A 1033 -25.22 -5.53 8.66
CA VAL A 1033 -26.01 -6.71 8.26
C VAL A 1033 -27.44 -6.60 8.81
N PHE A 1034 -27.61 -6.09 10.03
CA PHE A 1034 -28.92 -5.85 10.61
C PHE A 1034 -29.76 -4.86 9.80
N PHE A 1035 -29.22 -3.69 9.42
CA PHE A 1035 -29.99 -2.73 8.63
C PHE A 1035 -30.28 -3.23 7.21
N ASN A 1036 -29.34 -3.93 6.57
CA ASN A 1036 -29.62 -4.62 5.30
C ASN A 1036 -30.79 -5.60 5.46
N GLY A 1037 -30.75 -6.39 6.54
CA GLY A 1037 -31.79 -7.35 6.90
C GLY A 1037 -33.14 -6.71 7.17
N PHE A 1038 -33.17 -5.61 7.92
CA PHE A 1038 -34.37 -4.83 8.21
C PHE A 1038 -35.04 -4.37 6.93
N TYR A 1039 -34.33 -3.63 6.08
CA TYR A 1039 -34.94 -3.11 4.85
C TYR A 1039 -35.34 -4.21 3.88
N LYS A 1040 -34.61 -5.33 3.81
CA LYS A 1040 -34.91 -6.43 2.89
C LYS A 1040 -36.07 -7.32 3.34
N ASN A 1041 -36.12 -7.66 4.64
CA ASN A 1041 -36.99 -8.72 5.16
C ASN A 1041 -38.21 -8.17 5.91
N PHE A 1042 -38.28 -6.87 6.21
CA PHE A 1042 -39.34 -6.29 7.06
C PHE A 1042 -40.75 -6.64 6.57
N LYS A 1043 -41.04 -6.45 5.27
CA LYS A 1043 -42.35 -6.78 4.70
C LYS A 1043 -42.75 -8.24 4.98
N GLN A 1044 -41.86 -9.17 4.66
CA GLN A 1044 -42.11 -10.60 4.84
C GLN A 1044 -42.41 -10.94 6.30
N VAL A 1045 -41.63 -10.37 7.23
CA VAL A 1045 -41.78 -10.62 8.65
C VAL A 1045 -43.07 -9.98 9.18
N TYR A 1046 -43.36 -8.73 8.79
CA TYR A 1046 -44.56 -8.02 9.20
C TYR A 1046 -45.83 -8.73 8.75
N ASP A 1047 -45.88 -9.17 7.48
CA ASP A 1047 -47.03 -9.91 6.91
C ASP A 1047 -47.21 -11.31 7.53
N SER A 1048 -46.17 -11.87 8.17
CA SER A 1048 -46.22 -13.20 8.78
C SER A 1048 -46.83 -13.23 10.18
N ILE A 1049 -47.07 -12.07 10.80
CA ILE A 1049 -47.69 -12.01 12.13
C ILE A 1049 -49.21 -12.09 11.97
N GLU A 1050 -49.81 -13.11 12.60
CA GLU A 1050 -51.26 -13.19 12.77
C GLU A 1050 -51.71 -12.19 13.86
N HIS A 1051 -52.61 -11.28 13.48
CA HIS A 1051 -53.14 -10.22 14.35
C HIS A 1051 -54.47 -10.60 15.00
#